data_AF-A0A9E1EW24-F1
#
_entry.id   AF-A0A9E1EW24-F1
#
_cell.length_a   1.000
_cell.length_b   1.000
_cell.length_c   1.000
_cell.angle_alpha   90.00
_cell.angle_beta   90.00
_cell.angle_gamma   90.00
#
_symmetry.space_group_name_H-M   'P 1'
#
loop_
_entity.id
_entity.type
_entity.pdbx_description
1 polymer ?
#
loop_
_entity_poly.entity_id
_entity_poly.type
_entity_poly.pdbx_seq_one_letter_code
_entity_poly.pdbx_strand_id
1 'polypeptide(L)'
;MKKIFLKVLSAVSAITILSANLITGQAVGNLQDTNGNSDNYQYYFGVPHSHTSFSDAGGSSVPKQAYEYGKKKGLDFLFVTDHSNLLDGKDFGEYNSDTNEFVEKEGSEWQKTGQQAEENRQSNYFAGRGFEMTSSAANGGENYGHINVYNTDTYVEAASTMKELSAFYQWLDNQDGAIAMFNHPNRPQSSFEYLKYQKDLDDKIQLIEVGNGSLNSNYLDTTDYYFKALDYGWHLAPVNSQDNHAANWGDADNLTAIIAESPTEEDIYDAMRSRRVYSTQTRNLKLEVYANGQIMGSELNVTKGGTVSFEINASDPEEKISKIEIISNGGKIIASKSFDKPVNTAAFHQDIVVGEGQNWYVVKVTHEDGRTGLGSAHYTQSSAEDVKLANLVVSPQFISLNSDSEVSVQLINHGNAAYSKGAEISFYINDDKISTYQMTEELAVGEVKTITESFKTELAGNVKIRAELSVQAEGSVKQLEQEVSVIVPNGKKILFDNAHKNIGVVNGTMLEFSEVLRLFGYQVSFNTNTITPSILKDVDVLILNTPTKDSASAPSNKLAGEEEKAIADFVNNGGGLLYSTQSTDQSTYDPTQYNTLLEKLNSDIRFNHDGIHEALTENQDNKNVQSFYAKSFPKSTLGINDDMYALRIYRGASLISSQGQALKADSDKNLEILLTGNKTSYSGTVRDDGYTYAEKQEENGETIPLVAAQKIGKGNIIVSGRYAYSNYEIGNDASNTAFYLRAIQYLADLDNFTSVADINKQKVGDCVSVTGVITATDVETKANTFYLCDSDNQIIAVVGEKTGVLPLDEGIRVIVNAKVAEIDGEKVLVYQSYEHQVLYVGKASAAETDENEKGDTDDDTKLPEEENNQDIQQNPSTDENPQTGMGNSSMMLFLGIALILTTSLWTIRKNKKTTK
;
A
#
# COMPACT_ATOMS: atom_id res chain seq x y z
N MET A 1 8.91 70.31 -36.10
CA MET A 1 7.57 70.84 -35.73
C MET A 1 6.49 70.60 -36.81
N LYS A 2 6.47 69.40 -37.42
CA LYS A 2 5.36 68.86 -38.23
C LYS A 2 5.60 67.34 -38.37
N LYS A 3 5.54 66.64 -37.22
CA LYS A 3 5.52 65.15 -37.09
C LYS A 3 5.24 64.71 -35.64
N ILE A 4 4.38 65.46 -34.93
CA ILE A 4 3.82 65.14 -33.60
C ILE A 4 2.34 65.57 -33.61
N PHE A 5 1.58 65.15 -34.63
CA PHE A 5 0.15 65.49 -34.75
C PHE A 5 -0.72 64.37 -35.31
N LEU A 6 -0.17 63.15 -35.46
CA LEU A 6 -0.91 61.93 -35.80
C LEU A 6 -0.48 60.81 -34.82
N LYS A 7 -0.84 60.98 -33.54
CA LYS A 7 -0.86 59.91 -32.52
C LYS A 7 -1.68 60.30 -31.26
N VAL A 8 -2.54 61.32 -31.38
CA VAL A 8 -3.44 61.78 -30.32
C VAL A 8 -4.84 61.86 -30.92
N LEU A 9 -5.48 60.70 -31.11
CA LEU A 9 -6.93 60.58 -31.25
C LEU A 9 -7.38 59.14 -30.92
N SER A 10 -6.96 58.66 -29.73
CA SER A 10 -7.42 57.46 -29.00
C SER A 10 -6.47 57.35 -27.78
N ALA A 11 -6.83 57.51 -26.51
CA ALA A 11 -8.10 57.47 -25.84
C ALA A 11 -8.11 58.53 -24.72
N VAL A 12 -9.09 59.43 -24.79
CA VAL A 12 -9.55 60.26 -23.67
C VAL A 12 -10.84 59.59 -23.20
N SER A 13 -10.73 58.75 -22.17
CA SER A 13 -11.83 58.27 -21.32
C SER A 13 -11.21 57.66 -20.06
N ALA A 14 -10.51 58.51 -19.32
CA ALA A 14 -10.13 58.29 -17.93
C ALA A 14 -10.35 59.64 -17.22
N ILE A 15 -10.74 59.59 -15.95
CA ILE A 15 -11.09 60.71 -15.05
C ILE A 15 -12.60 60.98 -14.95
N THR A 16 -13.32 60.03 -14.35
CA THR A 16 -14.27 60.23 -13.21
C THR A 16 -14.47 58.82 -12.64
N ILE A 17 -13.82 58.40 -11.56
CA ILE A 17 -14.28 58.49 -10.17
C ILE A 17 -13.08 58.07 -9.31
N LEU A 18 -12.55 59.00 -8.51
CA LEU A 18 -11.54 58.70 -7.49
C LEU A 18 -11.90 59.56 -6.28
N SER A 19 -12.78 59.03 -5.43
CA SER A 19 -13.01 59.49 -4.05
C SER A 19 -13.96 58.52 -3.34
N ALA A 20 -13.45 57.34 -3.00
CA ALA A 20 -13.85 56.54 -1.83
C ALA A 20 -13.05 55.22 -1.83
N ASN A 21 -11.79 55.26 -1.40
CA ASN A 21 -11.09 54.07 -0.93
C ASN A 21 -10.19 54.50 0.22
N LEU A 22 -10.80 54.54 1.40
CA LEU A 22 -10.12 54.33 2.66
C LEU A 22 -11.07 53.48 3.52
N ILE A 23 -10.52 52.39 4.04
CA ILE A 23 -11.03 51.48 5.08
C ILE A 23 -11.48 50.09 4.56
N THR A 24 -10.89 49.08 5.21
CA THR A 24 -11.02 47.61 5.16
C THR A 24 -10.41 46.87 3.97
N GLY A 25 -9.26 46.24 4.23
CA GLY A 25 -8.70 45.17 3.41
C GLY A 25 -9.23 43.81 3.85
N GLN A 26 -9.63 43.01 2.87
CA GLN A 26 -9.63 41.54 2.78
C GLN A 26 -10.54 41.17 1.59
N ALA A 27 -9.95 40.67 0.51
CA ALA A 27 -10.61 39.81 -0.48
C ALA A 27 -9.54 39.28 -1.44
N VAL A 28 -9.07 38.06 -1.19
CA VAL A 28 -8.47 37.19 -2.20
C VAL A 28 -9.60 36.82 -3.18
N GLY A 29 -9.30 36.84 -4.48
CA GLY A 29 -10.28 36.67 -5.53
C GLY A 29 -10.81 35.23 -5.61
N ASN A 30 -12.01 35.01 -5.06
CA ASN A 30 -12.87 33.90 -5.50
C ASN A 30 -13.48 34.28 -6.85
N LEU A 31 -12.94 33.72 -7.94
CA LEU A 31 -13.70 33.63 -9.19
C LEU A 31 -14.72 32.50 -9.00
N GLN A 32 -15.89 32.84 -8.47
CA GLN A 32 -17.07 32.00 -8.59
C GLN A 32 -17.50 32.01 -10.05
N ASP A 33 -17.37 30.87 -10.73
CA ASP A 33 -18.00 30.66 -12.03
C ASP A 33 -19.52 30.61 -11.83
N THR A 34 -20.15 31.78 -11.98
CA THR A 34 -21.59 31.98 -11.86
C THR A 34 -22.31 31.81 -13.19
N ASN A 35 -21.61 31.38 -14.25
CA ASN A 35 -22.20 31.14 -15.56
C ASN A 35 -22.21 29.64 -15.87
N GLY A 36 -23.25 28.95 -15.40
CA GLY A 36 -23.53 27.55 -15.72
C GLY A 36 -23.75 27.32 -17.22
N ASN A 37 -22.66 27.17 -17.97
CA ASN A 37 -22.66 26.59 -19.31
C ASN A 37 -21.66 25.43 -19.34
N SER A 38 -22.07 24.30 -18.78
CA SER A 38 -21.34 23.01 -18.78
C SER A 38 -21.10 22.42 -20.18
N ASP A 39 -21.57 23.07 -21.25
CA ASP A 39 -21.53 22.60 -22.64
C ASP A 39 -20.13 22.68 -23.29
N ASN A 40 -19.11 23.22 -22.60
CA ASN A 40 -17.76 23.43 -23.17
C ASN A 40 -16.64 22.57 -22.57
N TYR A 41 -16.85 21.83 -21.47
CA TYR A 41 -15.76 21.04 -20.86
C TYR A 41 -15.48 19.73 -21.60
N GLN A 42 -14.19 19.41 -21.71
CA GLN A 42 -13.65 18.15 -22.22
C GLN A 42 -12.88 17.41 -21.12
N TYR A 43 -12.56 16.15 -21.36
CA TYR A 43 -11.92 15.23 -20.41
C TYR A 43 -10.58 14.80 -20.98
N TYR A 44 -9.50 15.20 -20.31
CA TYR A 44 -8.14 14.89 -20.74
C TYR A 44 -7.53 13.86 -19.80
N PHE A 45 -7.16 12.69 -20.30
CA PHE A 45 -6.60 11.59 -19.52
C PHE A 45 -5.08 11.54 -19.63
N GLY A 46 -4.38 11.50 -18.51
CA GLY A 46 -2.93 11.65 -18.52
C GLY A 46 -2.25 11.25 -17.23
N VAL A 47 -0.94 11.50 -17.18
CA VAL A 47 -0.06 11.14 -16.06
C VAL A 47 0.59 12.42 -15.51
N PRO A 48 0.28 12.82 -14.27
CA PRO A 48 0.82 14.05 -13.68
C PRO A 48 2.16 13.87 -12.96
N HIS A 49 2.63 12.65 -12.74
CA HIS A 49 3.89 12.37 -12.04
C HIS A 49 4.68 11.28 -12.77
N SER A 50 5.84 11.65 -13.32
CA SER A 50 6.73 10.73 -14.03
C SER A 50 8.17 11.23 -14.09
N HIS A 51 9.12 10.31 -14.25
CA HIS A 51 10.55 10.62 -14.31
C HIS A 51 11.18 10.22 -15.65
N THR A 52 12.38 10.72 -15.93
CA THR A 52 13.16 10.53 -17.15
C THR A 52 14.64 10.26 -16.81
N SER A 53 15.49 10.20 -17.83
CA SER A 53 16.94 10.03 -17.63
C SER A 53 17.64 11.24 -17.00
N PHE A 54 16.94 12.37 -16.78
CA PHE A 54 17.48 13.51 -16.02
C PHE A 54 17.41 13.29 -14.50
N SER A 55 16.66 12.28 -14.03
CA SER A 55 16.81 11.76 -12.67
C SER A 55 17.29 10.31 -12.68
N ASP A 56 16.38 9.35 -12.60
CA ASP A 56 16.68 7.94 -12.36
C ASP A 56 15.77 6.97 -13.13
N ALA A 57 14.99 7.45 -14.10
CA ALA A 57 14.27 6.53 -14.97
C ALA A 57 15.25 5.76 -15.85
N GLY A 58 15.16 4.42 -15.81
CA GLY A 58 16.03 3.51 -16.54
C GLY A 58 15.95 3.69 -18.06
N GLY A 59 17.11 3.66 -18.71
CA GLY A 59 17.28 3.90 -20.16
C GLY A 59 17.59 5.37 -20.46
N SER A 60 18.31 5.65 -21.55
CA SER A 60 18.76 7.01 -21.91
C SER A 60 17.63 7.92 -22.45
N SER A 61 16.43 7.81 -21.90
CA SER A 61 15.22 8.45 -22.42
C SER A 61 15.02 9.84 -21.82
N VAL A 62 15.20 10.88 -22.63
CA VAL A 62 15.03 12.30 -22.23
C VAL A 62 13.55 12.74 -22.26
N PRO A 63 13.17 13.88 -21.65
CA PRO A 63 11.76 14.33 -21.57
C PRO A 63 10.98 14.31 -22.89
N LYS A 64 11.60 14.72 -24.00
CA LYS A 64 10.98 14.65 -25.34
C LYS A 64 10.50 13.25 -25.69
N GLN A 65 11.30 12.23 -25.40
CA GLN A 65 10.93 10.84 -25.69
C GLN A 65 9.80 10.37 -24.77
N ALA A 66 9.74 10.84 -23.53
CA ALA A 66 8.62 10.57 -22.64
C ALA A 66 7.31 11.16 -23.20
N TYR A 67 7.31 12.43 -23.62
CA TYR A 67 6.13 13.07 -24.23
C TYR A 67 5.69 12.38 -25.52
N GLU A 68 6.62 12.05 -26.42
CA GLU A 68 6.32 11.33 -27.65
C GLU A 68 5.75 9.92 -27.37
N TYR A 69 6.27 9.23 -26.35
CA TYR A 69 5.80 7.91 -25.93
C TYR A 69 4.40 7.97 -25.33
N GLY A 70 4.18 8.84 -24.33
CA GLY A 70 2.88 9.01 -23.68
C GLY A 70 1.78 9.34 -24.67
N LYS A 71 2.06 10.26 -25.59
CA LYS A 71 1.14 10.57 -26.70
C LYS A 71 0.84 9.35 -27.59
N LYS A 72 1.85 8.55 -27.94
CA LYS A 72 1.66 7.31 -28.72
C LYS A 72 0.79 6.29 -27.97
N LYS A 73 0.81 6.32 -26.64
CA LYS A 73 -0.03 5.50 -25.76
C LYS A 73 -1.43 6.07 -25.52
N GLY A 74 -1.77 7.16 -26.20
CA GLY A 74 -3.10 7.75 -26.16
C GLY A 74 -3.35 8.60 -24.92
N LEU A 75 -2.31 9.08 -24.25
CA LEU A 75 -2.47 10.12 -23.24
C LEU A 75 -2.82 11.46 -23.91
N ASP A 76 -3.68 12.23 -23.27
CA ASP A 76 -3.98 13.63 -23.61
C ASP A 76 -3.04 14.61 -22.91
N PHE A 77 -2.45 14.22 -21.78
CA PHE A 77 -1.39 14.99 -21.16
C PHE A 77 -0.33 14.12 -20.47
N LEU A 78 0.88 14.67 -20.34
CA LEU A 78 1.96 14.09 -19.53
C LEU A 78 2.76 15.21 -18.88
N PHE A 79 3.00 15.06 -17.58
CA PHE A 79 3.98 15.88 -16.86
C PHE A 79 5.26 15.09 -16.62
N VAL A 80 6.40 15.71 -16.93
CA VAL A 80 7.72 15.26 -16.49
C VAL A 80 8.07 16.01 -15.21
N THR A 81 8.36 15.26 -14.15
CA THR A 81 8.62 15.73 -12.79
C THR A 81 9.86 15.03 -12.22
N ASP A 82 10.98 15.10 -12.92
CA ASP A 82 12.26 14.53 -12.48
C ASP A 82 12.62 14.93 -11.03
N HIS A 83 13.28 14.03 -10.30
CA HIS A 83 13.76 14.31 -8.94
C HIS A 83 14.70 15.52 -8.95
N SER A 84 14.27 16.60 -8.29
CA SER A 84 15.02 17.86 -8.22
C SER A 84 16.46 17.72 -7.69
N ASN A 85 16.71 16.75 -6.81
CA ASN A 85 18.03 16.48 -6.24
C ASN A 85 18.97 15.68 -7.16
N LEU A 86 18.48 15.20 -8.32
CA LEU A 86 19.28 14.48 -9.30
C LEU A 86 19.55 15.29 -10.59
N LEU A 87 18.90 16.44 -10.75
CA LEU A 87 19.17 17.37 -11.85
C LEU A 87 20.60 17.93 -11.77
N ASP A 88 21.16 18.28 -12.93
CA ASP A 88 22.49 18.86 -13.09
C ASP A 88 22.75 20.13 -12.27
N GLY A 89 21.71 20.94 -12.01
CA GLY A 89 21.58 21.92 -10.94
C GLY A 89 22.87 22.62 -10.49
N LYS A 90 23.48 22.12 -9.40
CA LYS A 90 24.70 22.72 -8.81
C LYS A 90 25.91 22.62 -9.72
N ASP A 91 26.07 21.48 -10.40
CA ASP A 91 27.16 21.25 -11.34
C ASP A 91 27.02 22.13 -12.59
N PHE A 92 25.80 22.55 -12.89
CA PHE A 92 25.46 23.52 -13.93
C PHE A 92 25.39 24.99 -13.44
N GLY A 93 25.61 25.19 -12.13
CA GLY A 93 25.64 26.50 -11.48
C GLY A 93 24.29 27.20 -11.35
N GLU A 94 23.16 26.48 -11.42
CA GLU A 94 21.81 27.05 -11.28
C GLU A 94 21.50 27.56 -9.86
N TYR A 95 22.22 27.04 -8.87
CA TYR A 95 21.96 27.38 -7.46
C TYR A 95 22.29 28.84 -7.12
N ASN A 96 21.28 29.56 -6.63
CA ASN A 96 21.38 30.91 -6.10
C ASN A 96 21.34 30.86 -4.56
N SER A 97 22.47 31.17 -3.92
CA SER A 97 22.58 31.15 -2.45
C SER A 97 21.81 32.25 -1.73
N ASP A 98 21.46 33.34 -2.41
CA ASP A 98 20.77 34.48 -1.79
C ASP A 98 19.27 34.19 -1.61
N THR A 99 18.69 33.42 -2.53
CA THR A 99 17.27 33.02 -2.52
C THR A 99 17.06 31.55 -2.14
N ASN A 100 18.14 30.77 -2.05
CA ASN A 100 18.14 29.35 -1.71
C ASN A 100 17.31 28.50 -2.70
N GLU A 101 17.43 28.80 -3.99
CA GLU A 101 16.70 28.14 -5.08
C GLU A 101 17.62 27.86 -6.29
N PHE A 102 17.11 27.10 -7.25
CA PHE A 102 17.77 26.81 -8.52
C PHE A 102 17.07 27.59 -9.63
N VAL A 103 17.82 28.49 -10.24
CA VAL A 103 17.33 29.39 -11.29
C VAL A 103 17.73 28.84 -12.65
N GLU A 104 16.76 28.77 -13.56
CA GLU A 104 16.94 28.24 -14.91
C GLU A 104 18.16 28.86 -15.61
N LYS A 105 19.02 28.02 -16.18
CA LYS A 105 20.15 28.42 -17.02
C LYS A 105 20.11 27.83 -18.42
N GLU A 106 20.70 28.56 -19.36
CA GLU A 106 20.80 28.08 -20.74
C GLU A 106 21.56 26.75 -20.82
N GLY A 107 20.87 25.71 -21.28
CA GLY A 107 21.41 24.37 -21.43
C GLY A 107 21.29 23.45 -20.21
N SER A 108 20.73 23.91 -19.09
CA SER A 108 20.47 23.02 -17.94
C SER A 108 19.38 22.00 -18.24
N GLU A 109 19.32 20.94 -17.45
CA GLU A 109 18.25 19.95 -17.57
C GLU A 109 16.88 20.55 -17.28
N TRP A 110 16.76 21.44 -16.30
CA TRP A 110 15.52 22.17 -16.00
C TRP A 110 15.02 22.97 -17.22
N GLN A 111 15.88 23.74 -17.87
CA GLN A 111 15.52 24.46 -19.10
C GLN A 111 15.13 23.50 -20.23
N LYS A 112 15.95 22.45 -20.46
CA LYS A 112 15.72 21.49 -21.54
C LYS A 112 14.38 20.80 -21.40
N THR A 113 13.96 20.43 -20.19
CA THR A 113 12.63 19.84 -19.95
C THR A 113 11.52 20.81 -20.36
N GLY A 114 11.67 22.11 -20.04
CA GLY A 114 10.68 23.14 -20.37
C GLY A 114 10.57 23.37 -21.88
N GLN A 115 11.71 23.49 -22.57
CA GLN A 115 11.75 23.60 -24.03
C GLN A 115 11.16 22.37 -24.71
N GLN A 116 11.52 21.17 -24.26
CA GLN A 116 11.01 19.92 -24.83
C GLN A 116 9.50 19.74 -24.56
N ALA A 117 8.98 20.25 -23.44
CA ALA A 117 7.55 20.29 -23.19
C ALA A 117 6.85 21.20 -24.21
N GLU A 118 7.30 22.45 -24.36
CA GLU A 118 6.73 23.41 -25.32
C GLU A 118 6.75 22.88 -26.76
N GLU A 119 7.87 22.28 -27.20
CA GLU A 119 8.00 21.68 -28.53
C GLU A 119 7.03 20.51 -28.79
N ASN A 120 6.56 19.84 -27.73
CA ASN A 120 5.66 18.68 -27.83
C ASN A 120 4.18 19.02 -27.59
N ARG A 121 3.85 20.25 -27.17
CA ARG A 121 2.46 20.69 -27.05
C ARG A 121 1.77 20.73 -28.40
N GLN A 122 0.52 20.24 -28.45
CA GLN A 122 -0.31 20.22 -29.65
C GLN A 122 -1.75 20.54 -29.30
N SER A 123 -2.59 20.81 -30.30
CA SER A 123 -4.00 21.18 -30.11
C SER A 123 -4.83 20.16 -29.33
N ASN A 124 -4.37 18.90 -29.24
CA ASN A 124 -5.02 17.80 -28.54
C ASN A 124 -4.10 17.09 -27.53
N TYR A 125 -2.96 17.68 -27.19
CA TYR A 125 -2.00 17.06 -26.28
C TYR A 125 -1.22 18.10 -25.48
N PHE A 126 -1.22 17.97 -24.15
CA PHE A 126 -0.49 18.84 -23.25
C PHE A 126 0.77 18.15 -22.70
N ALA A 127 1.94 18.72 -23.00
CA ALA A 127 3.20 18.37 -22.34
C ALA A 127 3.54 19.42 -21.28
N GLY A 128 3.75 18.99 -20.04
CA GLY A 128 4.00 19.86 -18.89
C GLY A 128 5.32 19.54 -18.19
N ARG A 129 5.97 20.57 -17.64
CA ARG A 129 7.15 20.46 -16.77
C ARG A 129 6.76 20.71 -15.32
N GLY A 130 7.29 19.91 -14.42
CA GLY A 130 7.38 20.17 -12.99
C GLY A 130 8.64 19.52 -12.42
N PHE A 131 8.77 19.45 -11.10
CA PHE A 131 9.81 18.67 -10.43
C PHE A 131 9.20 17.91 -9.24
N GLU A 132 9.79 16.76 -8.91
CA GLU A 132 9.53 16.13 -7.61
C GLU A 132 10.58 16.62 -6.60
N MET A 133 10.10 17.20 -5.50
CA MET A 133 10.92 17.40 -4.31
C MET A 133 10.96 16.09 -3.52
N THR A 134 12.15 15.48 -3.43
CA THR A 134 12.38 14.21 -2.75
C THR A 134 13.04 14.45 -1.40
N SER A 135 12.27 14.50 -0.32
CA SER A 135 12.83 14.61 1.04
C SER A 135 12.82 13.28 1.76
N SER A 136 13.98 12.62 1.75
CA SER A 136 14.19 11.30 2.33
C SER A 136 15.28 11.28 3.39
N ALA A 137 15.25 10.28 4.29
CA ALA A 137 16.33 10.08 5.26
C ALA A 137 17.71 9.87 4.60
N ALA A 138 17.74 9.30 3.39
CA ALA A 138 18.97 9.12 2.60
C ALA A 138 19.60 10.45 2.15
N ASN A 139 18.78 11.50 2.03
CA ASN A 139 19.17 12.85 1.62
C ASN A 139 19.70 13.71 2.79
N GLY A 140 19.71 13.17 4.01
CA GLY A 140 20.28 13.84 5.19
C GLY A 140 19.54 15.12 5.61
N GLY A 141 18.26 15.25 5.24
CA GLY A 141 17.30 16.26 5.68
C GLY A 141 16.14 15.63 6.46
N GLU A 142 15.12 16.41 6.79
CA GLU A 142 13.90 15.91 7.42
C GLU A 142 13.17 14.97 6.43
N ASN A 143 12.94 13.72 6.80
CA ASN A 143 12.26 12.72 5.95
C ASN A 143 10.74 12.99 5.88
N TYR A 144 10.35 14.12 5.28
CA TYR A 144 8.96 14.58 5.24
C TYR A 144 8.17 14.11 4.01
N GLY A 145 8.76 13.32 3.11
CA GLY A 145 8.05 12.75 1.96
C GLY A 145 8.30 13.48 0.65
N HIS A 146 7.51 13.15 -0.37
CA HIS A 146 7.69 13.64 -1.73
C HIS A 146 6.50 14.47 -2.22
N ILE A 147 6.79 15.50 -3.01
CA ILE A 147 5.76 16.42 -3.52
C ILE A 147 6.17 16.94 -4.90
N ASN A 148 5.25 16.90 -5.85
CA ASN A 148 5.44 17.57 -7.13
C ASN A 148 5.06 19.04 -7.04
N VAL A 149 5.80 19.87 -7.75
CA VAL A 149 5.47 21.29 -7.96
C VAL A 149 5.48 21.60 -9.45
N TYR A 150 4.43 22.28 -9.90
CA TYR A 150 4.17 22.68 -11.27
C TYR A 150 4.05 24.21 -11.37
N ASN A 151 4.18 24.71 -12.59
CA ASN A 151 3.98 26.13 -12.91
C ASN A 151 4.88 27.08 -12.09
N THR A 152 6.18 26.75 -12.02
CA THR A 152 7.22 27.60 -11.41
C THR A 152 8.37 27.84 -12.37
N ASP A 153 9.02 29.00 -12.24
CA ASP A 153 10.22 29.35 -12.99
C ASP A 153 11.48 28.70 -12.37
N THR A 154 11.50 28.59 -11.04
CA THR A 154 12.59 28.01 -10.25
C THR A 154 12.18 26.68 -9.61
N TYR A 155 13.18 25.94 -9.13
CA TYR A 155 12.97 24.73 -8.35
C TYR A 155 13.92 24.69 -7.15
N VAL A 156 13.69 23.72 -6.25
CA VAL A 156 14.41 23.55 -4.98
C VAL A 156 14.71 22.07 -4.75
N GLU A 157 15.66 21.72 -3.88
CA GLU A 157 16.01 20.32 -3.56
C GLU A 157 16.33 20.10 -2.07
N ALA A 158 16.02 18.90 -1.55
CA ALA A 158 16.17 18.56 -0.12
C ALA A 158 17.45 17.77 0.23
N ALA A 159 18.27 17.38 -0.74
CA ALA A 159 19.54 16.67 -0.50
C ALA A 159 20.61 17.56 0.14
N SER A 160 20.64 18.86 -0.16
CA SER A 160 21.71 19.71 0.37
C SER A 160 21.32 21.12 0.79
N THR A 161 20.20 21.67 0.32
CA THR A 161 19.82 23.07 0.56
C THR A 161 18.51 23.20 1.34
N MET A 162 17.38 22.73 0.81
CA MET A 162 16.05 22.90 1.38
C MET A 162 15.63 21.70 2.26
N LYS A 163 16.38 21.47 3.34
CA LYS A 163 16.26 20.27 4.19
C LYS A 163 15.08 20.26 5.16
N GLU A 164 14.59 21.44 5.54
CA GLU A 164 13.54 21.61 6.54
C GLU A 164 12.19 21.82 5.84
N LEU A 165 11.15 21.13 6.32
CA LEU A 165 9.80 21.23 5.72
C LEU A 165 9.27 22.68 5.74
N SER A 166 9.53 23.40 6.84
CA SER A 166 9.11 24.80 7.01
C SER A 166 9.72 25.74 5.96
N ALA A 167 10.96 25.49 5.55
CA ALA A 167 11.63 26.29 4.51
C ALA A 167 11.02 26.01 3.12
N PHE A 168 10.67 24.75 2.84
CA PHE A 168 9.98 24.37 1.61
C PHE A 168 8.58 25.01 1.52
N TYR A 169 7.80 24.93 2.60
CA TYR A 169 6.50 25.59 2.70
C TYR A 169 6.58 27.10 2.50
N GLN A 170 7.55 27.77 3.11
CA GLN A 170 7.76 29.20 2.89
C GLN A 170 8.14 29.50 1.43
N TRP A 171 8.96 28.67 0.80
CA TRP A 171 9.31 28.85 -0.61
C TRP A 171 8.08 28.70 -1.50
N LEU A 172 7.25 27.68 -1.28
CA LEU A 172 6.05 27.38 -2.07
C LEU A 172 5.00 28.50 -1.95
N ASP A 173 4.78 29.03 -0.75
CA ASP A 173 3.88 30.17 -0.50
C ASP A 173 4.26 31.40 -1.35
N ASN A 174 5.57 31.63 -1.53
CA ASN A 174 6.10 32.73 -2.33
C ASN A 174 6.04 32.48 -3.86
N GLN A 175 5.58 31.32 -4.32
CA GLN A 175 5.45 31.04 -5.76
C GLN A 175 4.03 31.36 -6.26
N ASP A 176 3.89 32.50 -6.94
CA ASP A 176 2.63 32.89 -7.56
C ASP A 176 2.19 31.89 -8.63
N GLY A 177 0.96 31.38 -8.51
CA GLY A 177 0.39 30.42 -9.46
C GLY A 177 0.97 29.00 -9.39
N ALA A 178 1.88 28.69 -8.47
CA ALA A 178 2.35 27.32 -8.29
C ALA A 178 1.20 26.37 -7.94
N ILE A 179 1.30 25.14 -8.41
CA ILE A 179 0.40 24.04 -8.08
C ILE A 179 1.26 22.91 -7.54
N ALA A 180 0.85 22.30 -6.44
CA ALA A 180 1.58 21.23 -5.81
C ALA A 180 0.70 20.01 -5.54
N MET A 181 1.35 18.85 -5.53
CA MET A 181 0.71 17.55 -5.34
C MET A 181 1.48 16.71 -4.35
N PHE A 182 0.82 16.26 -3.28
CA PHE A 182 1.40 15.24 -2.40
C PHE A 182 1.54 13.91 -3.17
N ASN A 183 2.77 13.43 -3.33
CA ASN A 183 3.05 12.16 -3.99
C ASN A 183 3.07 11.03 -2.96
N HIS A 184 2.58 9.85 -3.35
CA HIS A 184 2.56 8.60 -2.57
C HIS A 184 2.57 8.86 -1.04
N PRO A 185 1.50 9.48 -0.50
CA PRO A 185 1.50 10.22 0.77
C PRO A 185 1.72 9.37 2.03
N ASN A 186 1.95 8.06 1.86
CA ASN A 186 2.30 7.11 2.90
C ASN A 186 3.80 6.77 2.94
N ARG A 187 4.65 7.47 2.17
CA ARG A 187 6.10 7.24 2.11
C ARG A 187 6.90 8.48 2.56
N PRO A 188 7.25 8.60 3.86
CA PRO A 188 6.87 7.72 4.97
C PRO A 188 5.42 7.93 5.43
N GLN A 189 4.92 7.08 6.34
CA GLN A 189 3.59 7.26 6.94
C GLN A 189 3.40 8.63 7.61
N SER A 190 4.50 9.27 8.02
CA SER A 190 4.55 10.60 8.62
C SER A 190 4.72 11.74 7.61
N SER A 191 4.58 11.50 6.30
CA SER A 191 4.77 12.51 5.26
C SER A 191 4.06 13.82 5.61
N PHE A 192 4.77 14.94 5.47
CA PHE A 192 4.29 16.30 5.72
C PHE A 192 3.66 16.49 7.11
N GLU A 193 4.31 15.95 8.14
CA GLU A 193 3.78 15.88 9.52
C GLU A 193 2.40 15.20 9.57
N TYR A 194 2.28 14.05 8.91
CA TYR A 194 1.01 13.32 8.71
C TYR A 194 -0.03 14.11 7.90
N LEU A 195 0.42 14.88 6.89
CA LEU A 195 -0.38 15.78 6.04
C LEU A 195 -1.02 16.95 6.81
N LYS A 196 -0.38 17.45 7.87
CA LYS A 196 -0.91 18.56 8.68
C LYS A 196 -1.34 19.74 7.82
N TYR A 197 -2.56 20.24 8.05
CA TYR A 197 -3.13 21.34 7.27
C TYR A 197 -2.33 22.64 7.41
N GLN A 198 -2.12 23.32 6.28
CA GLN A 198 -1.46 24.62 6.21
C GLN A 198 -2.36 25.58 5.43
N LYS A 199 -3.05 26.45 6.14
CA LYS A 199 -4.02 27.40 5.57
C LYS A 199 -3.43 28.22 4.42
N ASP A 200 -2.20 28.70 4.58
CA ASP A 200 -1.53 29.58 3.62
C ASP A 200 -1.04 28.83 2.36
N LEU A 201 -1.12 27.49 2.36
CA LEU A 201 -0.72 26.66 1.21
C LEU A 201 -1.90 25.93 0.55
N ASP A 202 -3.12 26.07 1.06
CA ASP A 202 -4.30 25.36 0.58
C ASP A 202 -4.70 25.77 -0.85
N ASP A 203 -4.31 26.97 -1.29
CA ASP A 203 -4.46 27.43 -2.67
C ASP A 203 -3.26 27.08 -3.57
N LYS A 204 -2.22 26.44 -3.02
CA LYS A 204 -1.03 25.94 -3.74
C LYS A 204 -1.03 24.42 -3.84
N ILE A 205 -1.29 23.71 -2.74
CA ILE A 205 -1.32 22.26 -2.68
C ILE A 205 -2.77 21.82 -2.92
N GLN A 206 -3.06 21.39 -4.14
CA GLN A 206 -4.42 21.16 -4.63
C GLN A 206 -4.66 19.73 -5.10
N LEU A 207 -3.63 18.89 -5.06
CA LEU A 207 -3.66 17.53 -5.59
C LEU A 207 -3.03 16.56 -4.58
N ILE A 208 -3.47 15.32 -4.60
CA ILE A 208 -2.86 14.23 -3.84
C ILE A 208 -3.00 12.92 -4.60
N GLU A 209 -1.93 12.16 -4.66
CA GLU A 209 -2.00 10.80 -5.18
C GLU A 209 -2.88 9.94 -4.28
N VAL A 210 -3.92 9.34 -4.86
CA VAL A 210 -4.71 8.25 -4.26
C VAL A 210 -4.32 6.91 -4.84
N GLY A 211 -3.62 6.91 -5.99
CA GLY A 211 -3.00 5.72 -6.49
C GLY A 211 -1.73 5.99 -7.28
N ASN A 212 -0.77 5.10 -7.14
CA ASN A 212 0.56 5.20 -7.76
C ASN A 212 1.00 3.81 -8.23
N GLY A 213 1.27 3.66 -9.53
CA GLY A 213 1.85 2.42 -10.04
C GLY A 213 1.86 2.32 -11.57
N SER A 214 2.99 1.88 -12.11
CA SER A 214 3.18 1.50 -13.51
C SER A 214 3.14 -0.02 -13.65
N LEU A 215 3.12 -0.56 -14.87
CA LEU A 215 3.06 -2.03 -15.11
C LEU A 215 4.16 -2.87 -14.41
N ASN A 216 5.25 -2.26 -13.95
CA ASN A 216 6.37 -2.96 -13.32
C ASN A 216 6.55 -2.60 -11.84
N SER A 217 5.61 -1.84 -11.28
CA SER A 217 5.56 -1.51 -9.86
C SER A 217 4.23 -1.98 -9.28
N ASN A 218 4.24 -2.37 -8.01
CA ASN A 218 3.00 -2.67 -7.29
C ASN A 218 2.14 -1.41 -7.26
N TYR A 219 0.86 -1.55 -7.61
CA TYR A 219 -0.09 -0.45 -7.48
C TYR A 219 -0.32 -0.15 -6.00
N LEU A 220 -0.07 1.09 -5.63
CA LEU A 220 -0.20 1.59 -4.29
C LEU A 220 -1.50 2.38 -4.18
N ASP A 221 -2.48 1.88 -3.43
CA ASP A 221 -3.70 2.61 -3.08
C ASP A 221 -3.47 3.42 -1.79
N THR A 222 -3.69 4.72 -1.87
CA THR A 222 -3.56 5.68 -0.76
C THR A 222 -4.82 6.52 -0.57
N THR A 223 -5.96 6.02 -1.01
CA THR A 223 -7.27 6.69 -0.88
C THR A 223 -7.56 7.14 0.56
N ASP A 224 -7.16 6.35 1.57
CA ASP A 224 -7.33 6.71 2.98
C ASP A 224 -6.57 7.98 3.38
N TYR A 225 -5.41 8.26 2.77
CA TYR A 225 -4.64 9.49 3.01
C TYR A 225 -5.31 10.71 2.39
N TYR A 226 -6.01 10.54 1.27
CA TYR A 226 -6.84 11.61 0.69
C TYR A 226 -8.00 11.95 1.63
N PHE A 227 -8.78 10.96 2.09
CA PHE A 227 -9.86 11.22 3.04
C PHE A 227 -9.35 11.84 4.35
N LYS A 228 -8.19 11.40 4.83
CA LYS A 228 -7.50 12.00 5.98
C LYS A 228 -7.13 13.46 5.74
N ALA A 229 -6.56 13.79 4.59
CA ALA A 229 -6.21 15.17 4.24
C ALA A 229 -7.45 16.07 4.11
N LEU A 230 -8.53 15.57 3.50
CA LEU A 230 -9.82 16.26 3.47
C LEU A 230 -10.40 16.46 4.89
N ASP A 231 -10.24 15.47 5.77
CA ASP A 231 -10.62 15.64 7.17
C ASP A 231 -9.75 16.66 7.90
N TYR A 232 -8.49 16.86 7.51
CA TYR A 232 -7.67 17.90 8.10
C TYR A 232 -8.02 19.31 7.61
N GLY A 233 -8.75 19.40 6.50
CA GLY A 233 -9.23 20.65 5.92
C GLY A 233 -8.57 21.04 4.60
N TRP A 234 -7.71 20.18 4.05
CA TRP A 234 -7.17 20.41 2.73
C TRP A 234 -8.25 20.34 1.65
N HIS A 235 -8.15 21.22 0.67
CA HIS A 235 -8.93 21.14 -0.55
C HIS A 235 -8.08 20.50 -1.66
N LEU A 236 -8.29 19.20 -1.90
CA LEU A 236 -7.46 18.40 -2.80
C LEU A 236 -8.29 17.67 -3.85
N ALA A 237 -7.71 17.49 -5.03
CA ALA A 237 -8.19 16.57 -6.05
C ALA A 237 -7.44 15.23 -5.96
N PRO A 238 -8.14 14.10 -6.11
CA PRO A 238 -7.51 12.79 -6.12
C PRO A 238 -6.85 12.55 -7.48
N VAL A 239 -5.62 12.03 -7.45
CA VAL A 239 -4.80 11.75 -8.62
C VAL A 239 -4.41 10.28 -8.67
N ASN A 240 -4.48 9.69 -9.85
CA ASN A 240 -3.81 8.43 -10.16
C ASN A 240 -2.58 8.73 -11.02
N SER A 241 -1.43 8.20 -10.62
CA SER A 241 -0.19 8.35 -11.37
C SER A 241 0.59 7.04 -11.51
N GLN A 242 1.70 7.11 -12.23
CA GLN A 242 2.49 5.95 -12.61
C GLN A 242 3.92 5.98 -12.06
N ASP A 243 4.44 7.16 -11.68
CA ASP A 243 5.75 7.31 -11.03
C ASP A 243 6.84 6.54 -11.81
N ASN A 244 6.87 6.83 -13.11
CA ASN A 244 7.60 6.00 -14.06
C ASN A 244 9.11 6.15 -13.85
N HIS A 245 9.77 5.10 -13.37
CA HIS A 245 11.24 4.95 -13.41
C HIS A 245 11.72 4.03 -14.55
N ALA A 246 10.88 3.82 -15.56
CA ALA A 246 11.23 3.10 -16.79
C ALA A 246 10.52 3.77 -17.97
N ALA A 247 10.97 3.48 -19.19
CA ALA A 247 10.35 3.99 -20.41
C ALA A 247 9.00 3.30 -20.73
N ASN A 248 7.98 3.55 -19.91
CA ASN A 248 6.65 2.93 -19.97
C ASN A 248 5.50 3.91 -19.66
N TRP A 249 5.69 5.22 -19.93
CA TRP A 249 4.71 6.26 -19.66
C TRP A 249 3.36 6.00 -20.35
N GLY A 250 2.29 5.89 -19.57
CA GLY A 250 0.96 5.64 -20.11
C GLY A 250 0.69 4.19 -20.51
N ASP A 251 1.58 3.23 -20.19
CA ASP A 251 1.32 1.81 -20.42
C ASP A 251 0.28 1.23 -19.46
N ALA A 252 0.25 1.71 -18.21
CA ALA A 252 -0.78 1.34 -17.24
C ALA A 252 -2.06 2.15 -17.45
N ASP A 253 -3.20 1.58 -17.05
CA ASP A 253 -4.53 2.20 -17.14
C ASP A 253 -4.86 3.12 -15.95
N ASN A 254 -3.96 3.19 -14.97
CA ASN A 254 -4.02 4.13 -13.86
C ASN A 254 -3.68 5.53 -14.38
N LEU A 255 -4.71 6.37 -14.53
CA LEU A 255 -4.62 7.70 -15.13
C LEU A 255 -5.37 8.73 -14.29
N THR A 256 -5.08 9.99 -14.55
CA THR A 256 -5.83 11.13 -14.03
C THR A 256 -6.57 11.80 -15.16
N ALA A 257 -7.83 12.17 -14.90
CA ALA A 257 -8.62 12.96 -15.81
C ALA A 257 -8.68 14.41 -15.34
N ILE A 258 -8.38 15.36 -16.23
CA ILE A 258 -8.51 16.81 -16.02
C ILE A 258 -9.68 17.31 -16.85
N ILE A 259 -10.61 18.04 -16.23
CA ILE A 259 -11.81 18.60 -16.85
C ILE A 259 -11.58 20.08 -17.16
N ALA A 260 -11.32 20.38 -18.43
CA ALA A 260 -10.91 21.69 -18.92
C ALA A 260 -11.59 22.04 -20.25
N GLU A 261 -11.60 23.33 -20.64
CA GLU A 261 -12.19 23.75 -21.92
C GLU A 261 -11.32 23.33 -23.11
N SER A 262 -9.99 23.39 -22.96
CA SER A 262 -9.01 22.95 -23.94
C SER A 262 -7.74 22.40 -23.27
N PRO A 263 -6.84 21.68 -23.98
CA PRO A 263 -5.60 21.17 -23.39
C PRO A 263 -4.47 22.22 -23.46
N THR A 264 -4.79 23.49 -23.21
CA THR A 264 -3.79 24.57 -23.15
C THR A 264 -3.20 24.67 -21.75
N GLU A 265 -2.03 25.30 -21.62
CA GLU A 265 -1.39 25.51 -20.31
C GLU A 265 -2.30 26.23 -19.32
N GLU A 266 -2.95 27.30 -19.77
CA GLU A 266 -3.87 28.11 -18.96
C GLU A 266 -5.04 27.27 -18.45
N ASP A 267 -5.72 26.54 -19.34
CA ASP A 267 -6.91 25.76 -19.00
C ASP A 267 -6.59 24.52 -18.15
N ILE A 268 -5.47 23.84 -18.41
CA ILE A 268 -5.02 22.69 -17.62
C ILE A 268 -4.66 23.13 -16.20
N TYR A 269 -3.90 24.22 -16.04
CA TYR A 269 -3.55 24.73 -14.72
C TYR A 269 -4.75 25.34 -13.99
N ASP A 270 -5.69 25.99 -14.69
CA ASP A 270 -6.94 26.45 -14.07
C ASP A 270 -7.80 25.27 -13.57
N ALA A 271 -7.89 24.19 -14.33
CA ALA A 271 -8.61 22.99 -13.94
C ALA A 271 -7.97 22.29 -12.73
N MET A 272 -6.64 22.20 -12.70
CA MET A 272 -5.90 21.68 -11.54
C MET A 272 -6.14 22.57 -10.30
N ARG A 273 -6.07 23.90 -10.44
CA ARG A 273 -6.32 24.83 -9.32
C ARG A 273 -7.73 24.76 -8.77
N SER A 274 -8.69 24.63 -9.68
CA SER A 274 -10.10 24.49 -9.35
C SER A 274 -10.48 23.05 -8.96
N ARG A 275 -9.51 22.13 -8.90
CA ARG A 275 -9.69 20.70 -8.59
C ARG A 275 -10.74 20.03 -9.47
N ARG A 276 -10.89 20.46 -10.72
CA ARG A 276 -11.73 19.79 -11.72
C ARG A 276 -10.97 18.59 -12.29
N VAL A 277 -10.67 17.65 -11.40
CA VAL A 277 -9.76 16.52 -11.62
C VAL A 277 -10.37 15.29 -10.94
N TYR A 278 -10.14 14.10 -11.50
CA TYR A 278 -10.47 12.84 -10.83
C TYR A 278 -9.47 11.74 -11.18
N SER A 279 -9.33 10.78 -10.28
CA SER A 279 -8.50 9.60 -10.52
C SER A 279 -9.32 8.50 -11.20
N THR A 280 -8.68 7.69 -12.04
CA THR A 280 -9.30 6.54 -12.67
C THR A 280 -8.30 5.40 -12.87
N GLN A 281 -8.73 4.16 -12.63
CA GLN A 281 -7.97 2.94 -12.95
C GLN A 281 -8.35 2.39 -14.35
N THR A 282 -9.16 3.14 -15.10
CA THR A 282 -9.62 2.83 -16.46
C THR A 282 -9.30 4.00 -17.39
N ARG A 283 -9.19 3.75 -18.70
CA ARG A 283 -8.85 4.79 -19.67
C ARG A 283 -10.01 5.66 -20.11
N ASN A 284 -11.25 5.19 -19.92
CA ASN A 284 -12.40 5.77 -20.61
C ASN A 284 -13.52 6.22 -19.67
N LEU A 285 -13.35 6.10 -18.34
CA LEU A 285 -14.32 6.60 -17.37
C LEU A 285 -14.47 8.11 -17.53
N LYS A 286 -15.61 8.55 -18.06
CA LYS A 286 -16.09 9.93 -18.00
C LYS A 286 -16.96 10.09 -16.75
N LEU A 287 -16.56 10.98 -15.84
CA LEU A 287 -17.26 11.22 -14.58
C LEU A 287 -17.74 12.69 -14.48
N GLU A 288 -19.05 12.87 -14.38
CA GLU A 288 -19.72 14.15 -14.17
C GLU A 288 -20.36 14.16 -12.79
N VAL A 289 -19.89 15.04 -11.92
CA VAL A 289 -20.44 15.18 -10.56
C VAL A 289 -20.74 16.65 -10.31
N TYR A 290 -22.03 16.94 -10.16
CA TYR A 290 -22.51 18.26 -9.79
C TYR A 290 -23.20 18.20 -8.44
N ALA A 291 -22.99 19.21 -7.61
CA ALA A 291 -23.67 19.40 -6.34
C ALA A 291 -24.25 20.82 -6.31
N ASN A 292 -25.58 20.94 -6.20
CA ASN A 292 -26.30 22.22 -6.35
C ASN A 292 -25.90 22.99 -7.63
N GLY A 293 -25.65 22.27 -8.72
CA GLY A 293 -25.22 22.83 -10.01
C GLY A 293 -23.75 23.24 -10.11
N GLN A 294 -22.93 22.96 -9.08
CA GLN A 294 -21.48 23.24 -9.08
C GLN A 294 -20.69 21.95 -9.35
N ILE A 295 -19.71 21.98 -10.25
CA ILE A 295 -18.89 20.81 -10.61
C ILE A 295 -17.99 20.36 -9.43
N MET A 296 -17.55 19.10 -9.41
CA MET A 296 -16.57 18.57 -8.45
C MET A 296 -15.38 19.50 -8.22
N GLY A 297 -14.87 19.55 -6.99
CA GLY A 297 -13.81 20.48 -6.56
C GLY A 297 -14.33 21.78 -5.96
N SER A 298 -15.62 22.08 -6.11
CA SER A 298 -16.23 23.34 -5.69
C SER A 298 -16.55 23.41 -4.19
N GLU A 299 -16.46 24.61 -3.64
CA GLU A 299 -17.00 24.96 -2.33
C GLU A 299 -18.46 25.45 -2.44
N LEU A 300 -19.34 24.82 -1.68
CA LEU A 300 -20.77 25.06 -1.65
C LEU A 300 -21.11 26.06 -0.55
N ASN A 301 -21.93 27.05 -0.89
CA ASN A 301 -22.50 27.97 0.09
C ASN A 301 -23.69 27.33 0.83
N VAL A 302 -23.42 26.23 1.54
CA VAL A 302 -24.39 25.47 2.34
C VAL A 302 -23.77 25.19 3.71
N THR A 303 -24.54 25.39 4.77
CA THR A 303 -24.16 25.13 6.16
C THR A 303 -25.03 24.03 6.77
N LYS A 304 -24.74 23.65 8.01
CA LYS A 304 -25.50 22.68 8.83
C LYS A 304 -27.02 22.83 8.66
N GLY A 305 -27.69 21.72 8.36
CA GLY A 305 -29.13 21.64 8.15
C GLY A 305 -29.62 22.07 6.77
N GLY A 306 -28.75 22.63 5.92
CA GLY A 306 -29.01 22.83 4.50
C GLY A 306 -28.96 21.53 3.70
N THR A 307 -29.30 21.59 2.41
CA THR A 307 -29.33 20.44 1.50
C THR A 307 -28.31 20.60 0.37
N VAL A 308 -27.55 19.53 0.12
CA VAL A 308 -26.72 19.35 -1.07
C VAL A 308 -27.40 18.34 -1.97
N SER A 309 -27.74 18.76 -3.19
CA SER A 309 -28.41 17.94 -4.20
C SER A 309 -27.39 17.50 -5.26
N PHE A 310 -27.10 16.21 -5.30
CA PHE A 310 -26.13 15.62 -6.22
C PHE A 310 -26.77 15.18 -7.54
N GLU A 311 -26.10 15.47 -8.65
CA GLU A 311 -26.35 14.92 -9.97
C GLU A 311 -25.05 14.26 -10.47
N ILE A 312 -25.05 12.93 -10.53
CA ILE A 312 -23.89 12.12 -10.89
C ILE A 312 -24.19 11.36 -12.17
N ASN A 313 -23.37 11.55 -13.20
CA ASN A 313 -23.37 10.72 -14.41
C ASN A 313 -21.98 10.14 -14.62
N ALA A 314 -21.92 8.83 -14.84
CA ALA A 314 -20.68 8.12 -15.12
C ALA A 314 -20.89 7.26 -16.37
N SER A 315 -19.90 7.27 -17.27
CA SER A 315 -19.92 6.40 -18.44
C SER A 315 -18.53 5.89 -18.77
N ASP A 316 -18.43 4.60 -19.06
CA ASP A 316 -17.24 3.97 -19.62
C ASP A 316 -17.70 3.00 -20.74
N PRO A 317 -17.20 3.17 -21.98
CA PRO A 317 -17.59 2.34 -23.11
C PRO A 317 -17.01 0.92 -23.08
N GLU A 318 -15.91 0.69 -22.38
CA GLU A 318 -15.15 -0.59 -22.38
C GLU A 318 -15.37 -1.36 -21.07
N GLU A 319 -15.41 -0.65 -19.94
CA GLU A 319 -15.52 -1.24 -18.61
C GLU A 319 -16.88 -0.94 -17.98
N LYS A 320 -17.62 -1.98 -17.59
CA LYS A 320 -18.96 -1.77 -17.04
C LYS A 320 -18.90 -1.28 -15.59
N ILE A 321 -19.75 -0.34 -15.25
CA ILE A 321 -19.94 0.22 -13.90
C ILE A 321 -20.89 -0.67 -13.10
N SER A 322 -20.47 -1.08 -11.91
CA SER A 322 -21.24 -1.92 -10.98
C SER A 322 -21.83 -1.13 -9.81
N LYS A 323 -21.20 -0.02 -9.41
CA LYS A 323 -21.61 0.78 -8.22
C LYS A 323 -21.17 2.24 -8.30
N ILE A 324 -21.99 3.13 -7.75
CA ILE A 324 -21.63 4.53 -7.43
C ILE A 324 -21.86 4.77 -5.93
N GLU A 325 -20.92 5.43 -5.27
CA GLU A 325 -20.97 5.76 -3.84
C GLU A 325 -20.67 7.24 -3.60
N ILE A 326 -21.34 7.83 -2.61
CA ILE A 326 -21.01 9.15 -2.06
C ILE A 326 -20.38 8.93 -0.69
N ILE A 327 -19.14 9.38 -0.54
CA ILE A 327 -18.30 9.25 0.63
C ILE A 327 -18.13 10.62 1.27
N SER A 328 -18.13 10.69 2.59
CA SER A 328 -17.96 11.93 3.35
C SER A 328 -17.03 11.71 4.56
N ASN A 329 -16.98 12.68 5.46
CA ASN A 329 -16.05 12.77 6.60
C ASN A 329 -15.77 11.43 7.30
N GLY A 330 -14.49 11.19 7.60
CA GLY A 330 -14.01 9.93 8.14
C GLY A 330 -14.05 8.77 7.13
N GLY A 331 -14.14 9.04 5.83
CA GLY A 331 -14.22 8.01 4.78
C GLY A 331 -15.56 7.25 4.76
N LYS A 332 -16.62 7.80 5.35
CA LYS A 332 -17.92 7.09 5.49
C LYS A 332 -18.74 7.16 4.21
N ILE A 333 -19.21 6.02 3.73
CA ILE A 333 -20.22 5.95 2.66
C ILE A 333 -21.56 6.40 3.23
N ILE A 334 -22.11 7.49 2.72
CA ILE A 334 -23.38 8.08 3.18
C ILE A 334 -24.53 7.84 2.21
N ALA A 335 -24.23 7.51 0.96
CA ALA A 335 -25.21 7.08 -0.03
C ALA A 335 -24.54 6.16 -1.05
N SER A 336 -25.30 5.22 -1.62
CA SER A 336 -24.80 4.35 -2.68
C SER A 336 -25.91 3.89 -3.62
N LYS A 337 -25.52 3.53 -4.84
CA LYS A 337 -26.37 2.90 -5.84
C LYS A 337 -25.58 1.78 -6.52
N SER A 338 -25.99 0.55 -6.26
CA SER A 338 -25.52 -0.65 -6.97
C SER A 338 -26.40 -0.94 -8.18
N PHE A 339 -25.82 -1.55 -9.22
CA PHE A 339 -26.55 -1.95 -10.42
C PHE A 339 -26.61 -3.48 -10.50
N ASP A 340 -27.82 -4.05 -10.52
CA ASP A 340 -28.06 -5.51 -10.56
C ASP A 340 -27.32 -6.21 -11.71
N LYS A 341 -27.13 -5.48 -12.81
CA LYS A 341 -26.23 -5.84 -13.91
C LYS A 341 -25.32 -4.65 -14.17
N PRO A 342 -23.99 -4.84 -14.28
CA PRO A 342 -23.08 -3.75 -14.62
C PRO A 342 -23.46 -3.07 -15.94
N VAL A 343 -23.27 -1.74 -16.02
CA VAL A 343 -23.73 -0.88 -17.12
C VAL A 343 -22.62 0.03 -17.65
N ASN A 344 -22.62 0.35 -18.93
CA ASN A 344 -21.67 1.31 -19.53
C ASN A 344 -22.04 2.78 -19.23
N THR A 345 -23.24 3.04 -18.72
CA THR A 345 -23.70 4.38 -18.36
C THR A 345 -24.58 4.30 -17.14
N ALA A 346 -24.25 5.10 -16.13
CA ALA A 346 -24.88 5.13 -14.83
C ALA A 346 -25.24 6.57 -14.46
N ALA A 347 -26.44 6.76 -13.91
CA ALA A 347 -26.88 8.03 -13.35
C ALA A 347 -27.35 7.84 -11.92
N PHE A 348 -26.98 8.75 -11.02
CA PHE A 348 -27.37 8.74 -9.62
C PHE A 348 -27.67 10.16 -9.12
N HIS A 349 -28.86 10.35 -8.58
CA HIS A 349 -29.28 11.58 -7.93
C HIS A 349 -29.51 11.33 -6.45
N GLN A 350 -29.03 12.22 -5.60
CA GLN A 350 -29.13 12.07 -4.15
C GLN A 350 -29.14 13.43 -3.45
N ASP A 351 -30.14 13.66 -2.61
CA ASP A 351 -30.16 14.78 -1.67
C ASP A 351 -29.53 14.38 -0.33
N ILE A 352 -28.68 15.25 0.21
CA ILE A 352 -27.96 15.04 1.48
C ILE A 352 -28.18 16.26 2.37
N VAL A 353 -28.61 16.03 3.61
CA VAL A 353 -28.69 17.10 4.62
C VAL A 353 -27.32 17.27 5.27
N VAL A 354 -26.80 18.49 5.26
CA VAL A 354 -25.46 18.81 5.80
C VAL A 354 -25.45 18.63 7.32
N GLY A 355 -24.45 17.89 7.79
CA GLY A 355 -24.21 17.61 9.21
C GLY A 355 -23.64 18.79 9.98
N GLU A 356 -23.04 18.52 11.14
CA GLU A 356 -22.30 19.54 11.88
C GLU A 356 -20.92 19.80 11.27
N GLY A 357 -20.33 20.96 11.56
CA GLY A 357 -19.01 21.35 11.06
C GLY A 357 -18.95 21.47 9.53
N GLN A 358 -17.72 21.54 9.00
CA GLN A 358 -17.50 21.40 7.56
C GLN A 358 -17.63 19.94 7.15
N ASN A 359 -18.36 19.72 6.07
CA ASN A 359 -18.51 18.43 5.42
C ASN A 359 -17.90 18.46 4.02
N TRP A 360 -17.19 17.40 3.64
CA TRP A 360 -16.73 17.16 2.28
C TRP A 360 -17.46 15.94 1.69
N TYR A 361 -17.61 15.89 0.37
CA TYR A 361 -18.32 14.81 -0.32
C TYR A 361 -17.59 14.39 -1.59
N VAL A 362 -17.18 13.13 -1.65
CA VAL A 362 -16.46 12.52 -2.77
C VAL A 362 -17.34 11.48 -3.44
N VAL A 363 -17.31 11.41 -4.77
CA VAL A 363 -17.97 10.34 -5.52
C VAL A 363 -16.96 9.28 -5.93
N LYS A 364 -17.29 8.01 -5.62
CA LYS A 364 -16.55 6.84 -6.07
C LYS A 364 -17.38 6.04 -7.07
N VAL A 365 -16.75 5.66 -8.18
CA VAL A 365 -17.31 4.73 -9.18
C VAL A 365 -16.51 3.42 -9.10
N THR A 366 -17.22 2.30 -9.08
CA THR A 366 -16.62 0.96 -9.08
C THR A 366 -17.09 0.20 -10.33
N HIS A 367 -16.14 -0.38 -11.06
CA HIS A 367 -16.38 -1.20 -12.26
C HIS A 367 -16.66 -2.66 -11.89
N GLU A 368 -17.00 -3.48 -12.88
CA GLU A 368 -17.32 -4.91 -12.72
C GLU A 368 -16.13 -5.72 -12.22
N ASP A 369 -14.92 -5.36 -12.63
CA ASP A 369 -13.65 -6.02 -12.25
C ASP A 369 -13.04 -5.46 -10.95
N GLY A 370 -13.73 -4.55 -10.28
CA GLY A 370 -13.30 -3.92 -9.03
C GLY A 370 -12.41 -2.68 -9.20
N ARG A 371 -12.03 -2.31 -10.43
CA ARG A 371 -11.31 -1.04 -10.68
C ARG A 371 -12.19 0.15 -10.37
N THR A 372 -11.58 1.25 -9.94
CA THR A 372 -12.31 2.41 -9.43
C THR A 372 -11.92 3.73 -10.09
N GLY A 373 -12.81 4.70 -9.99
CA GLY A 373 -12.52 6.11 -10.20
C GLY A 373 -13.05 6.95 -9.05
N LEU A 374 -12.33 8.01 -8.68
CA LEU A 374 -12.62 8.83 -7.51
C LEU A 374 -12.61 10.31 -7.91
N GLY A 375 -13.73 11.01 -7.70
CA GLY A 375 -13.87 12.44 -8.00
C GLY A 375 -13.28 13.35 -6.92
N SER A 376 -12.96 14.58 -7.29
CA SER A 376 -12.72 15.65 -6.32
C SER A 376 -13.90 15.86 -5.37
N ALA A 377 -13.59 16.29 -4.15
CA ALA A 377 -14.63 16.57 -3.17
C ALA A 377 -15.40 17.86 -3.49
N HIS A 378 -16.66 17.88 -3.11
CA HIS A 378 -17.41 19.12 -2.85
C HIS A 378 -17.31 19.44 -1.36
N TYR A 379 -17.21 20.73 -1.02
CA TYR A 379 -17.01 21.18 0.37
C TYR A 379 -18.16 22.06 0.81
N THR A 380 -18.60 21.95 2.06
CA THR A 380 -19.59 22.87 2.66
C THR A 380 -18.87 23.92 3.50
N GLN A 381 -19.57 24.93 4.01
CA GLN A 381 -18.94 25.95 4.85
C GLN A 381 -18.64 25.46 6.28
N SER A 382 -17.45 25.76 6.78
CA SER A 382 -17.06 25.49 8.17
C SER A 382 -17.77 26.41 9.17
N SER A 383 -18.08 25.90 10.35
CA SER A 383 -18.46 26.71 11.51
C SER A 383 -17.24 27.40 12.14
N ALA A 384 -17.47 28.38 13.02
CA ALA A 384 -16.37 29.01 13.77
C ALA A 384 -15.68 28.05 14.75
N GLU A 385 -16.44 27.09 15.27
CA GLU A 385 -15.97 26.04 16.16
C GLU A 385 -16.22 24.71 15.43
N ASP A 386 -15.17 24.13 14.84
CA ASP A 386 -15.24 22.81 14.17
C ASP A 386 -14.09 21.96 14.70
N VAL A 387 -14.32 21.26 15.81
CA VAL A 387 -13.33 20.34 16.40
C VAL A 387 -13.80 18.91 16.23
N LYS A 388 -12.92 18.06 15.71
CA LYS A 388 -13.25 16.68 15.36
C LYS A 388 -12.10 15.72 15.59
N LEU A 389 -12.45 14.43 15.66
CA LEU A 389 -11.51 13.33 15.73
C LEU A 389 -11.09 12.88 14.32
N ALA A 390 -9.84 12.46 14.17
CA ALA A 390 -9.32 11.79 12.98
C ALA A 390 -8.33 10.68 13.35
N ASN A 391 -8.02 9.79 12.39
CA ASN A 391 -6.91 8.85 12.45
C ASN A 391 -6.83 8.03 13.76
N LEU A 392 -7.91 7.32 14.09
CA LEU A 392 -7.88 6.33 15.17
C LEU A 392 -7.00 5.16 14.71
N VAL A 393 -5.89 4.94 15.42
CA VAL A 393 -4.94 3.86 15.12
C VAL A 393 -4.68 3.08 16.40
N VAL A 394 -4.88 1.77 16.32
CA VAL A 394 -4.51 0.83 17.36
C VAL A 394 -3.23 0.11 16.95
N SER A 395 -2.27 0.02 17.88
CA SER A 395 -0.98 -0.64 17.66
C SER A 395 -0.66 -1.60 18.81
N PRO A 396 -0.25 -2.85 18.51
CA PRO A 396 -0.20 -3.49 17.18
C PRO A 396 -1.61 -3.72 16.58
N GLN A 397 -1.69 -4.03 15.29
CA GLN A 397 -2.97 -4.32 14.61
C GLN A 397 -3.59 -5.61 15.15
N PHE A 398 -2.78 -6.66 15.32
CA PHE A 398 -3.18 -7.88 16.00
C PHE A 398 -2.68 -7.84 17.46
N ILE A 399 -3.60 -7.64 18.39
CA ILE A 399 -3.27 -7.48 19.82
C ILE A 399 -3.04 -8.86 20.42
N SER A 400 -1.94 -9.04 21.15
CA SER A 400 -1.79 -10.22 22.01
C SER A 400 -2.64 -10.03 23.28
N LEU A 401 -3.42 -11.05 23.66
CA LEU A 401 -4.22 -10.99 24.89
C LEU A 401 -3.35 -10.61 26.10
N ASN A 402 -3.81 -9.64 26.90
CA ASN A 402 -3.09 -9.10 28.06
C ASN A 402 -1.71 -8.46 27.79
N SER A 403 -1.36 -8.17 26.53
CA SER A 403 -0.17 -7.37 26.23
C SER A 403 -0.43 -5.87 26.36
N ASP A 404 0.62 -5.10 26.61
CA ASP A 404 0.58 -3.65 26.41
C ASP A 404 0.27 -3.33 24.95
N SER A 405 -0.70 -2.44 24.73
CA SER A 405 -1.10 -1.96 23.42
C SER A 405 -1.43 -0.48 23.51
N GLU A 406 -1.46 0.20 22.38
CA GLU A 406 -1.69 1.64 22.32
C GLU A 406 -2.86 1.93 21.39
N VAL A 407 -3.69 2.89 21.80
CA VAL A 407 -4.67 3.54 20.93
C VAL A 407 -4.27 4.99 20.80
N SER A 408 -4.20 5.47 19.56
CA SER A 408 -3.94 6.86 19.24
C SER A 408 -5.08 7.44 18.42
N VAL A 409 -5.43 8.69 18.67
CA VAL A 409 -6.42 9.45 17.88
C VAL A 409 -5.94 10.88 17.76
N GLN A 410 -6.29 11.53 16.66
CA GLN A 410 -6.01 12.94 16.47
C GLN A 410 -7.22 13.79 16.81
N LEU A 411 -6.97 14.93 17.45
CA LEU A 411 -7.91 16.01 17.66
C LEU A 411 -7.51 17.18 16.77
N ILE A 412 -8.44 17.65 15.95
CA ILE A 412 -8.18 18.67 14.92
C ILE A 412 -9.13 19.84 15.14
N ASN A 413 -8.62 21.06 15.03
CA ASN A 413 -9.45 22.26 14.89
C ASN A 413 -9.53 22.70 13.42
N HIS A 414 -10.65 22.43 12.79
CA HIS A 414 -10.99 22.80 11.43
C HIS A 414 -11.91 24.03 11.35
N GLY A 415 -12.16 24.68 12.49
CA GLY A 415 -12.93 25.91 12.56
C GLY A 415 -12.15 27.09 11.97
N ASN A 416 -12.84 28.20 11.74
CA ASN A 416 -12.17 29.46 11.37
C ASN A 416 -11.68 30.28 12.59
N ALA A 417 -11.74 29.72 13.81
CA ALA A 417 -11.23 30.31 15.04
C ALA A 417 -10.56 29.26 15.96
N ALA A 418 -9.66 29.71 16.85
CA ALA A 418 -9.01 28.85 17.84
C ALA A 418 -10.02 28.28 18.85
N TYR A 419 -9.79 27.06 19.34
CA TYR A 419 -10.71 26.36 20.25
C TYR A 419 -10.15 26.27 21.68
N SER A 420 -10.81 26.96 22.62
CA SER A 420 -10.36 27.11 24.02
C SER A 420 -11.36 26.62 25.08
N LYS A 421 -12.47 26.00 24.68
CA LYS A 421 -13.54 25.57 25.62
C LYS A 421 -13.23 24.31 26.44
N GLY A 422 -12.10 23.65 26.17
CA GLY A 422 -11.78 22.33 26.68
C GLY A 422 -12.48 21.23 25.87
N ALA A 423 -11.72 20.20 25.51
CA ALA A 423 -12.18 19.00 24.83
C ALA A 423 -11.83 17.80 25.71
N GLU A 424 -12.75 16.84 25.81
CA GLU A 424 -12.51 15.57 26.49
C GLU A 424 -12.63 14.45 25.45
N ILE A 425 -11.67 13.53 25.45
CA ILE A 425 -11.71 12.35 24.60
C ILE A 425 -11.73 11.12 25.49
N SER A 426 -12.79 10.33 25.41
CA SER A 426 -12.88 9.05 26.13
C SER A 426 -12.61 7.89 25.18
N PHE A 427 -11.78 6.94 25.63
CA PHE A 427 -11.44 5.73 24.88
C PHE A 427 -12.15 4.53 25.49
N TYR A 428 -12.63 3.64 24.62
CA TYR A 428 -13.43 2.48 25.00
C TYR A 428 -12.93 1.22 24.31
N ILE A 429 -13.06 0.09 24.99
CA ILE A 429 -13.06 -1.23 24.41
C ILE A 429 -14.48 -1.78 24.48
N ASN A 430 -15.09 -2.03 23.33
CA ASN A 430 -16.52 -2.20 23.19
C ASN A 430 -17.29 -1.04 23.87
N ASP A 431 -17.98 -1.34 24.97
CA ASP A 431 -18.72 -0.37 25.78
C ASP A 431 -18.00 0.00 27.08
N ASP A 432 -16.88 -0.64 27.41
CA ASP A 432 -16.12 -0.41 28.63
C ASP A 432 -15.09 0.71 28.43
N LYS A 433 -15.16 1.74 29.27
CA LYS A 433 -14.25 2.88 29.19
C LYS A 433 -12.86 2.50 29.71
N ILE A 434 -11.85 2.72 28.87
CA ILE A 434 -10.43 2.46 29.16
C ILE A 434 -9.81 3.67 29.86
N SER A 435 -9.89 4.85 29.23
CA SER A 435 -9.26 6.07 29.70
C SER A 435 -10.02 7.31 29.20
N THR A 436 -9.63 8.46 29.72
CA THR A 436 -10.18 9.76 29.32
C THR A 436 -9.05 10.78 29.29
N TYR A 437 -8.81 11.37 28.11
CA TYR A 437 -7.93 12.51 27.92
C TYR A 437 -8.68 13.82 28.12
N GLN A 438 -8.03 14.79 28.77
CA GLN A 438 -8.57 16.13 29.01
C GLN A 438 -7.64 17.17 28.40
N MET A 439 -8.16 17.97 27.46
CA MET A 439 -7.42 19.06 26.85
C MET A 439 -7.30 20.24 27.83
N THR A 440 -6.07 20.65 28.12
CA THR A 440 -5.77 21.77 29.03
C THR A 440 -5.31 23.04 28.32
N GLU A 441 -5.05 22.96 27.02
CA GLU A 441 -4.46 24.03 26.20
C GLU A 441 -5.44 24.42 25.08
N GLU A 442 -5.29 25.61 24.53
CA GLU A 442 -6.02 26.03 23.33
C GLU A 442 -5.52 25.26 22.11
N LEU A 443 -6.43 24.92 21.19
CA LEU A 443 -6.12 24.29 19.91
C LEU A 443 -6.26 25.33 18.79
N ALA A 444 -5.13 25.74 18.19
CA ALA A 444 -5.11 26.75 17.13
C ALA A 444 -5.82 26.27 15.87
N VAL A 445 -6.23 27.19 14.99
CA VAL A 445 -6.83 26.84 13.69
C VAL A 445 -5.85 25.99 12.89
N GLY A 446 -6.32 24.85 12.37
CA GLY A 446 -5.50 23.88 11.63
C GLY A 446 -4.57 23.02 12.49
N GLU A 447 -4.55 23.22 13.82
CA GLU A 447 -3.70 22.42 14.70
C GLU A 447 -4.24 20.97 14.81
N VAL A 448 -3.31 20.03 14.69
CA VAL A 448 -3.54 18.59 14.87
C VAL A 448 -2.78 18.14 16.11
N LYS A 449 -3.50 17.66 17.13
CA LYS A 449 -2.92 17.08 18.34
C LYS A 449 -3.14 15.57 18.32
N THR A 450 -2.07 14.79 18.42
CA THR A 450 -2.18 13.33 18.60
C THR A 450 -2.26 13.00 20.09
N ILE A 451 -3.29 12.25 20.48
CA ILE A 451 -3.49 11.72 21.81
C ILE A 451 -3.25 10.22 21.74
N THR A 452 -2.34 9.71 22.59
CA THR A 452 -2.03 8.28 22.69
C THR A 452 -2.27 7.81 24.12
N GLU A 453 -2.98 6.70 24.26
CA GLU A 453 -3.30 6.06 25.53
C GLU A 453 -2.91 4.58 25.47
N SER A 454 -2.26 4.08 26.52
CA SER A 454 -1.92 2.66 26.64
C SER A 454 -3.08 1.90 27.27
N PHE A 455 -3.29 0.65 26.82
CA PHE A 455 -4.32 -0.23 27.36
C PHE A 455 -3.91 -1.70 27.34
N LYS A 456 -4.66 -2.51 28.08
CA LYS A 456 -4.64 -3.98 28.05
C LYS A 456 -6.06 -4.48 28.01
N THR A 457 -6.25 -5.68 27.46
CA THR A 457 -7.55 -6.34 27.43
C THR A 457 -7.45 -7.82 27.75
N GLU A 458 -8.40 -8.28 28.56
CA GLU A 458 -8.67 -9.70 28.86
C GLU A 458 -9.72 -10.30 27.90
N LEU A 459 -10.30 -9.50 27.02
CA LEU A 459 -11.27 -9.94 26.01
C LEU A 459 -10.52 -10.44 24.77
N ALA A 460 -10.64 -11.73 24.47
CA ALA A 460 -10.14 -12.33 23.24
C ALA A 460 -11.15 -12.19 22.09
N GLY A 461 -10.68 -12.35 20.84
CA GLY A 461 -11.49 -12.22 19.64
C GLY A 461 -11.58 -10.78 19.14
N ASN A 462 -12.61 -10.47 18.33
CA ASN A 462 -12.79 -9.12 17.81
C ASN A 462 -13.35 -8.20 18.89
N VAL A 463 -12.67 -7.08 19.09
CA VAL A 463 -13.12 -6.02 19.99
C VAL A 463 -13.15 -4.71 19.21
N LYS A 464 -14.12 -3.85 19.55
CA LYS A 464 -14.22 -2.52 18.97
C LYS A 464 -13.49 -1.53 19.87
N ILE A 465 -12.40 -0.95 19.39
CA ILE A 465 -11.78 0.20 20.06
C ILE A 465 -12.45 1.47 19.54
N ARG A 466 -12.87 2.35 20.44
CA ARG A 466 -13.60 3.58 20.09
C ARG A 466 -13.02 4.78 20.83
N ALA A 467 -12.89 5.91 20.14
CA ALA A 467 -12.63 7.21 20.73
C ALA A 467 -13.86 8.11 20.58
N GLU A 468 -14.27 8.78 21.64
CA GLU A 468 -15.42 9.68 21.68
C GLU A 468 -15.03 11.07 22.20
N LEU A 469 -15.36 12.10 21.43
CA LEU A 469 -15.17 13.50 21.81
C LEU A 469 -16.41 14.02 22.55
N SER A 470 -16.25 14.39 23.81
CA SER A 470 -17.33 14.93 24.64
C SER A 470 -17.64 16.41 24.31
N VAL A 471 -18.93 16.74 24.31
CA VAL A 471 -19.53 17.76 23.44
C VAL A 471 -19.53 19.15 24.07
N GLN A 472 -18.68 20.07 23.58
CA GLN A 472 -18.94 21.53 23.57
C GLN A 472 -18.60 22.23 22.22
N ALA A 473 -18.02 21.52 21.25
CA ALA A 473 -17.76 22.01 19.88
C ALA A 473 -18.82 21.52 18.88
N GLU A 474 -19.13 22.33 17.85
CA GLU A 474 -19.63 21.76 16.60
C GLU A 474 -18.48 20.97 15.93
N GLY A 475 -18.78 19.88 15.24
CA GLY A 475 -17.75 19.03 14.64
C GLY A 475 -18.32 17.88 13.83
N SER A 476 -17.78 17.64 12.64
CA SER A 476 -18.31 16.61 11.72
C SER A 476 -18.02 15.17 12.16
N VAL A 477 -16.95 14.93 12.93
CA VAL A 477 -16.57 13.60 13.44
C VAL A 477 -16.33 13.62 14.95
N LYS A 478 -17.31 13.11 15.72
CA LYS A 478 -17.26 13.05 17.19
C LYS A 478 -16.90 11.67 17.74
N GLN A 479 -16.92 10.67 16.90
CA GLN A 479 -16.64 9.29 17.26
C GLN A 479 -15.92 8.60 16.11
N LEU A 480 -14.84 7.92 16.45
CA LEU A 480 -14.14 6.98 15.59
C LEU A 480 -14.10 5.62 16.27
N GLU A 481 -14.16 4.58 15.46
CA GLU A 481 -14.08 3.21 15.93
C GLU A 481 -13.26 2.36 14.96
N GLN A 482 -12.52 1.41 15.51
CA GLN A 482 -11.72 0.44 14.79
C GLN A 482 -11.97 -0.92 15.42
N GLU A 483 -12.30 -1.92 14.61
CA GLU A 483 -12.31 -3.31 15.06
C GLU A 483 -10.89 -3.87 15.02
N VAL A 484 -10.48 -4.52 16.10
CA VAL A 484 -9.16 -5.16 16.21
C VAL A 484 -9.31 -6.59 16.71
N SER A 485 -8.42 -7.46 16.25
CA SER A 485 -8.37 -8.86 16.68
C SER A 485 -7.43 -8.99 17.88
N VAL A 486 -7.98 -9.50 18.99
CA VAL A 486 -7.20 -9.88 20.18
C VAL A 486 -6.93 -11.38 20.14
N ILE A 487 -5.68 -11.73 19.87
CA ILE A 487 -5.21 -13.10 19.65
C ILE A 487 -4.74 -13.71 20.97
N VAL A 488 -5.15 -14.94 21.23
CA VAL A 488 -4.64 -15.73 22.36
C VAL A 488 -3.19 -16.13 22.05
N PRO A 489 -2.21 -15.79 22.90
CA PRO A 489 -0.82 -16.13 22.64
C PRO A 489 -0.58 -17.64 22.53
N ASN A 490 0.25 -18.06 21.58
CA ASN A 490 0.71 -19.44 21.41
C ASN A 490 1.83 -19.83 22.41
N GLY A 491 2.22 -18.89 23.29
CA GLY A 491 3.24 -19.06 24.31
C GLY A 491 4.68 -18.79 23.83
N LYS A 492 4.89 -18.46 22.56
CA LYS A 492 6.21 -18.19 21.98
C LYS A 492 6.44 -16.68 21.80
N LYS A 493 7.66 -16.25 22.13
CA LYS A 493 8.11 -14.86 22.09
C LYS A 493 9.19 -14.64 21.05
N ILE A 494 8.96 -13.69 20.16
CA ILE A 494 9.86 -13.33 19.07
C ILE A 494 10.42 -11.94 19.35
N LEU A 495 11.75 -11.83 19.30
CA LEU A 495 12.45 -10.57 19.48
C LEU A 495 13.11 -10.15 18.16
N PHE A 496 12.74 -8.98 17.66
CA PHE A 496 13.47 -8.31 16.58
C PHE A 496 14.57 -7.44 17.16
N ASP A 497 15.78 -7.55 16.64
CA ASP A 497 16.83 -6.59 16.94
C ASP A 497 16.60 -5.27 16.18
N ASN A 498 16.51 -4.18 16.93
CA ASN A 498 16.41 -2.81 16.43
C ASN A 498 17.50 -1.89 17.02
N ALA A 499 18.43 -2.43 17.82
CA ALA A 499 19.49 -1.66 18.48
C ALA A 499 20.61 -1.27 17.51
N HIS A 500 20.83 -2.10 16.49
CA HIS A 500 21.93 -1.99 15.53
C HIS A 500 21.55 -1.27 14.24
N LYS A 501 20.45 -0.51 14.28
CA LYS A 501 19.87 0.16 13.10
C LYS A 501 19.74 -0.77 11.89
N ASN A 502 19.22 -1.96 12.13
CA ASN A 502 19.08 -2.98 11.12
C ASN A 502 18.19 -2.49 10.00
N ILE A 503 18.66 -2.67 8.77
CA ILE A 503 17.94 -2.29 7.57
C ILE A 503 16.65 -3.10 7.55
N GLY A 504 15.55 -2.39 7.34
CA GLY A 504 14.22 -2.96 7.32
C GLY A 504 13.47 -2.90 8.65
N VAL A 505 14.16 -2.90 9.79
CA VAL A 505 13.51 -2.80 11.11
C VAL A 505 13.27 -1.32 11.46
N VAL A 506 14.31 -0.48 11.33
CA VAL A 506 14.24 0.95 11.70
C VAL A 506 13.29 1.76 10.81
N ASN A 507 13.21 1.43 9.53
CA ASN A 507 12.36 2.12 8.57
C ASN A 507 10.95 1.49 8.46
N GLY A 508 10.62 0.53 9.32
CA GLY A 508 9.29 -0.07 9.40
C GLY A 508 8.97 -1.14 8.35
N THR A 509 9.93 -1.57 7.53
CA THR A 509 9.67 -2.58 6.49
C THR A 509 9.65 -4.03 7.01
N MET A 510 9.65 -4.23 8.33
CA MET A 510 9.40 -5.53 8.99
C MET A 510 8.06 -5.54 9.73
N LEU A 511 7.31 -4.44 9.69
CA LEU A 511 6.09 -4.30 10.47
C LEU A 511 5.03 -5.30 10.03
N GLU A 512 4.85 -5.52 8.73
CA GLU A 512 3.83 -6.44 8.24
C GLU A 512 4.16 -7.90 8.61
N PHE A 513 5.42 -8.33 8.48
CA PHE A 513 5.81 -9.67 8.94
C PHE A 513 5.63 -9.82 10.47
N SER A 514 5.88 -8.76 11.23
CA SER A 514 5.60 -8.76 12.68
C SER A 514 4.10 -8.91 12.99
N GLU A 515 3.23 -8.30 12.18
CA GLU A 515 1.77 -8.45 12.30
C GLU A 515 1.29 -9.85 11.90
N VAL A 516 1.87 -10.43 10.82
CA VAL A 516 1.63 -11.84 10.48
C VAL A 516 2.00 -12.74 11.66
N LEU A 517 3.17 -12.56 12.28
CA LEU A 517 3.53 -13.36 13.46
C LEU A 517 2.53 -13.19 14.62
N ARG A 518 2.05 -11.97 14.88
CA ARG A 518 1.02 -11.74 15.92
C ARG A 518 -0.30 -12.41 15.59
N LEU A 519 -0.72 -12.41 14.33
CA LEU A 519 -1.91 -13.14 13.84
C LEU A 519 -1.80 -14.65 14.10
N PHE A 520 -0.60 -15.22 13.98
CA PHE A 520 -0.31 -16.63 14.32
C PHE A 520 -0.05 -16.87 15.82
N GLY A 521 -0.32 -15.87 16.66
CA GLY A 521 -0.29 -15.95 18.13
C GLY A 521 1.08 -15.73 18.77
N TYR A 522 2.10 -15.38 18.00
CA TYR A 522 3.41 -15.06 18.56
C TYR A 522 3.39 -13.71 19.29
N GLN A 523 4.07 -13.63 20.43
CA GLN A 523 4.28 -12.37 21.13
C GLN A 523 5.53 -11.69 20.57
N VAL A 524 5.35 -10.61 19.81
CA VAL A 524 6.43 -9.95 19.09
C VAL A 524 6.85 -8.65 19.76
N SER A 525 8.15 -8.47 20.00
CA SER A 525 8.72 -7.21 20.51
C SER A 525 9.98 -6.78 19.74
N PHE A 526 10.31 -5.49 19.84
CA PHE A 526 11.49 -4.87 19.19
C PHE A 526 12.44 -4.35 20.26
N ASN A 527 13.70 -4.77 20.20
CA ASN A 527 14.72 -4.36 21.16
C ASN A 527 15.57 -3.21 20.61
N THR A 528 15.60 -2.07 21.29
CA THR A 528 16.42 -0.90 20.93
C THR A 528 17.68 -0.76 21.81
N ASN A 529 17.97 -1.73 22.67
CA ASN A 529 19.10 -1.71 23.61
C ASN A 529 20.15 -2.76 23.24
N THR A 530 21.37 -2.64 23.75
CA THR A 530 22.40 -3.69 23.64
C THR A 530 21.87 -5.06 24.05
N ILE A 531 22.12 -6.09 23.24
CA ILE A 531 21.61 -7.45 23.48
C ILE A 531 22.38 -8.09 24.64
N THR A 532 21.64 -8.50 25.68
CA THR A 532 22.21 -9.15 26.87
C THR A 532 21.47 -10.43 27.22
N PRO A 533 22.05 -11.32 28.05
CA PRO A 533 21.33 -12.51 28.52
C PRO A 533 20.02 -12.18 29.25
N SER A 534 19.91 -11.00 29.87
CA SER A 534 18.68 -10.58 30.55
C SER A 534 17.55 -10.28 29.56
N ILE A 535 17.86 -9.71 28.39
CA ILE A 535 16.88 -9.41 27.35
C ILE A 535 16.41 -10.71 26.68
N LEU A 536 17.33 -11.67 26.50
CA LEU A 536 17.05 -12.94 25.83
C LEU A 536 16.40 -14.00 26.74
N LYS A 537 16.29 -13.76 28.05
CA LYS A 537 15.89 -14.77 29.05
C LYS A 537 14.55 -15.44 28.74
N ASP A 538 13.58 -14.67 28.26
CA ASP A 538 12.22 -15.13 27.97
C ASP A 538 11.92 -15.09 26.47
N VAL A 539 12.94 -15.04 25.62
CA VAL A 539 12.79 -15.03 24.16
C VAL A 539 12.88 -16.46 23.64
N ASP A 540 12.07 -16.84 22.68
CA ASP A 540 12.16 -18.14 22.00
C ASP A 540 12.95 -18.02 20.69
N VAL A 541 12.72 -16.94 19.94
CA VAL A 541 13.41 -16.68 18.66
C VAL A 541 13.93 -15.25 18.60
N LEU A 542 15.20 -15.09 18.23
CA LEU A 542 15.81 -13.81 17.87
C LEU A 542 15.85 -13.68 16.34
N ILE A 543 15.38 -12.54 15.82
CA ILE A 543 15.49 -12.17 14.40
C ILE A 543 16.53 -11.06 14.28
N LEU A 544 17.54 -11.29 13.43
CA LEU A 544 18.70 -10.43 13.30
C LEU A 544 19.04 -10.19 11.82
N ASN A 545 18.91 -8.94 11.39
CA ASN A 545 19.08 -8.46 10.01
C ASN A 545 20.33 -7.61 9.87
N THR A 546 20.83 -7.41 8.64
CA THR A 546 22.03 -6.58 8.36
C THR A 546 21.93 -5.16 8.95
N PRO A 547 22.92 -4.73 9.76
CA PRO A 547 23.06 -3.36 10.22
C PRO A 547 23.39 -2.45 9.06
N THR A 548 22.98 -1.19 9.19
CA THR A 548 23.51 -0.13 8.32
C THR A 548 25.01 0.07 8.58
N LYS A 549 25.78 0.41 7.54
CA LYS A 549 27.22 0.68 7.66
C LYS A 549 27.50 1.83 8.64
N ASP A 550 28.64 1.73 9.31
CA ASP A 550 29.14 2.76 10.22
C ASP A 550 29.24 4.14 9.52
N SER A 551 28.83 5.19 10.23
CA SER A 551 28.92 6.57 9.76
C SER A 551 29.50 7.48 10.83
N ALA A 552 29.96 8.68 10.43
CA ALA A 552 30.52 9.67 11.36
C ALA A 552 29.51 10.12 12.45
N SER A 553 28.21 10.00 12.19
CA SER A 553 27.12 10.34 13.12
C SER A 553 26.57 9.14 13.91
N ALA A 554 27.03 7.92 13.64
CA ALA A 554 26.66 6.70 14.37
C ALA A 554 27.84 5.69 14.35
N PRO A 555 28.83 5.86 15.26
CA PRO A 555 29.98 4.96 15.32
C PRO A 555 29.57 3.58 15.87
N SER A 556 29.83 2.54 15.06
CA SER A 556 29.58 1.09 15.24
C SER A 556 28.11 0.66 15.40
N ASN A 557 27.45 0.35 14.28
CA ASN A 557 26.18 -0.40 14.28
C ASN A 557 26.40 -1.94 14.39
N LYS A 558 27.62 -2.38 14.70
CA LYS A 558 28.00 -3.79 14.76
C LYS A 558 27.72 -4.39 16.14
N LEU A 559 27.44 -5.69 16.18
CA LEU A 559 27.37 -6.45 17.42
C LEU A 559 28.73 -6.42 18.15
N ALA A 560 28.72 -6.05 19.42
CA ALA A 560 29.91 -6.20 20.26
C ALA A 560 30.15 -7.68 20.62
N GLY A 561 31.40 -8.07 20.88
CA GLY A 561 31.74 -9.48 21.18
C GLY A 561 31.02 -10.08 22.41
N GLU A 562 30.59 -9.25 23.36
CA GLU A 562 29.73 -9.68 24.48
C GLU A 562 28.28 -9.93 24.06
N GLU A 563 27.75 -9.17 23.09
CA GLU A 563 26.43 -9.42 22.50
C GLU A 563 26.46 -10.71 21.70
N GLU A 564 27.49 -10.90 20.87
CA GLU A 564 27.69 -12.15 20.15
C GLU A 564 27.82 -13.33 21.11
N LYS A 565 28.43 -13.13 22.29
CA LYS A 565 28.45 -14.14 23.35
C LYS A 565 27.05 -14.44 23.88
N ALA A 566 26.28 -13.42 24.20
CA ALA A 566 24.93 -13.58 24.73
C ALA A 566 24.04 -14.35 23.73
N ILE A 567 24.13 -14.01 22.44
CA ILE A 567 23.38 -14.68 21.38
C ILE A 567 23.86 -16.12 21.18
N ALA A 568 25.17 -16.36 21.15
CA ALA A 568 25.70 -17.71 21.02
C ALA A 568 25.30 -18.61 22.20
N ASP A 569 25.35 -18.08 23.44
CA ASP A 569 24.90 -18.81 24.63
C ASP A 569 23.39 -19.07 24.58
N PHE A 570 22.59 -18.10 24.11
CA PHE A 570 21.15 -18.25 23.93
C PHE A 570 20.80 -19.39 22.97
N VAL A 571 21.40 -19.43 21.77
CA VAL A 571 21.18 -20.49 20.78
C VAL A 571 21.64 -21.84 21.32
N ASN A 572 22.85 -21.92 21.89
CA ASN A 572 23.35 -23.18 22.46
C ASN A 572 22.45 -23.75 23.56
N ASN A 573 21.69 -22.90 24.25
CA ASN A 573 20.75 -23.28 25.31
C ASN A 573 19.32 -23.58 24.82
N GLY A 574 19.05 -23.49 23.51
CA GLY A 574 17.75 -23.87 22.93
C GLY A 574 17.03 -22.74 22.20
N GLY A 575 17.56 -21.52 22.20
CA GLY A 575 16.99 -20.40 21.46
C GLY A 575 17.10 -20.58 19.94
N GLY A 576 16.09 -20.08 19.22
CA GLY A 576 16.10 -20.01 17.76
C GLY A 576 16.73 -18.71 17.25
N LEU A 577 17.46 -18.77 16.14
CA LEU A 577 18.02 -17.59 15.47
C LEU A 577 17.68 -17.58 13.97
N LEU A 578 16.94 -16.56 13.53
CA LEU A 578 16.83 -16.21 12.11
C LEU A 578 17.84 -15.12 11.81
N TYR A 579 18.86 -15.46 11.02
CA TYR A 579 19.98 -14.58 10.73
C TYR A 579 20.05 -14.25 9.25
N SER A 580 19.77 -13.01 8.88
CA SER A 580 19.61 -12.61 7.47
C SER A 580 20.55 -11.50 7.07
N THR A 581 21.02 -11.52 5.81
CA THR A 581 21.90 -10.49 5.27
C THR A 581 21.37 -9.77 4.00
N GLN A 582 22.21 -8.99 3.33
CA GLN A 582 22.01 -8.42 1.99
C GLN A 582 23.35 -8.41 1.21
N SER A 583 23.28 -8.45 -0.12
CA SER A 583 24.45 -8.49 -1.02
C SER A 583 25.39 -7.27 -0.96
N THR A 584 26.57 -7.44 -1.54
CA THR A 584 27.59 -6.39 -1.75
C THR A 584 27.37 -5.54 -3.02
N ASP A 585 26.24 -5.71 -3.73
CA ASP A 585 25.95 -4.97 -4.98
C ASP A 585 25.90 -3.45 -4.76
N GLN A 586 25.57 -3.02 -3.54
CA GLN A 586 25.78 -1.64 -3.12
C GLN A 586 27.05 -1.54 -2.25
N SER A 587 27.91 -0.58 -2.58
CA SER A 587 29.19 -0.33 -1.89
C SER A 587 29.07 0.02 -0.40
N THR A 588 27.84 0.28 0.05
CA THR A 588 27.48 0.57 1.43
C THR A 588 27.24 -0.67 2.27
N TYR A 589 27.18 -1.89 1.71
CA TYR A 589 26.86 -3.10 2.46
C TYR A 589 27.97 -4.15 2.41
N ASP A 590 28.17 -4.80 3.56
CA ASP A 590 29.13 -5.89 3.76
C ASP A 590 28.41 -7.07 4.41
N PRO A 591 28.05 -8.12 3.65
CA PRO A 591 27.39 -9.30 4.20
C PRO A 591 28.26 -10.07 5.20
N THR A 592 29.59 -9.92 5.14
CA THR A 592 30.53 -10.71 5.95
C THR A 592 30.68 -10.22 7.38
N GLN A 593 30.19 -9.00 7.69
CA GLN A 593 30.28 -8.40 9.03
C GLN A 593 29.70 -9.25 10.17
N TYR A 594 28.92 -10.26 9.80
CA TYR A 594 28.13 -11.11 10.65
C TYR A 594 28.63 -12.55 10.75
N ASN A 595 29.72 -12.86 10.03
CA ASN A 595 30.40 -14.15 10.10
C ASN A 595 31.08 -14.40 11.45
N THR A 596 31.43 -13.36 12.20
CA THR A 596 32.01 -13.48 13.56
C THR A 596 31.06 -14.16 14.53
N LEU A 597 29.76 -13.85 14.49
CA LEU A 597 28.75 -14.55 15.29
C LEU A 597 28.60 -16.02 14.85
N LEU A 598 28.62 -16.31 13.54
CA LEU A 598 28.54 -17.69 13.02
C LEU A 598 29.77 -18.52 13.43
N GLU A 599 30.95 -17.92 13.47
CA GLU A 599 32.17 -18.52 14.04
C GLU A 599 31.98 -18.84 15.53
N LYS A 600 31.42 -17.89 16.28
CA LYS A 600 31.17 -18.05 17.72
C LYS A 600 30.13 -19.11 18.05
N LEU A 601 29.17 -19.30 17.17
CA LEU A 601 28.19 -20.39 17.19
C LEU A 601 28.79 -21.74 16.78
N ASN A 602 30.02 -21.77 16.27
CA ASN A 602 30.64 -22.95 15.65
C ASN A 602 29.77 -23.53 14.52
N SER A 603 29.09 -22.65 13.78
CA SER A 603 28.35 -23.01 12.58
C SER A 603 29.33 -23.21 11.41
N ASP A 604 28.94 -24.05 10.45
CA ASP A 604 29.68 -24.20 9.19
C ASP A 604 29.19 -23.23 8.10
N ILE A 605 28.10 -22.52 8.34
CA ILE A 605 27.54 -21.55 7.39
C ILE A 605 28.24 -20.22 7.56
N ARG A 606 28.58 -19.55 6.45
CA ARG A 606 29.06 -18.16 6.40
C ARG A 606 28.31 -17.42 5.30
N PHE A 607 28.10 -16.12 5.47
CA PHE A 607 27.71 -15.25 4.37
C PHE A 607 28.91 -15.03 3.44
N ASN A 608 28.67 -15.16 2.15
CA ASN A 608 29.66 -14.88 1.12
C ASN A 608 29.77 -13.36 0.87
N HIS A 609 30.92 -12.92 0.36
CA HIS A 609 31.13 -11.52 -0.01
C HIS A 609 30.72 -11.27 -1.47
N ASP A 610 29.45 -11.52 -1.79
CA ASP A 610 28.95 -11.47 -3.15
C ASP A 610 27.54 -10.86 -3.31
N GLY A 611 27.09 -10.80 -4.56
CA GLY A 611 25.72 -10.51 -4.98
C GLY A 611 25.29 -11.45 -6.10
N ILE A 612 24.17 -12.13 -5.88
CA ILE A 612 23.63 -13.15 -6.79
C ILE A 612 22.70 -12.51 -7.80
N HIS A 613 22.94 -12.84 -9.07
CA HIS A 613 22.21 -12.30 -10.20
C HIS A 613 21.50 -13.42 -10.97
N GLU A 614 20.40 -13.08 -11.63
CA GLU A 614 19.63 -13.96 -12.52
C GLU A 614 19.71 -13.45 -13.96
N ALA A 615 19.75 -14.37 -14.92
CA ALA A 615 19.75 -14.01 -16.33
C ALA A 615 18.39 -13.42 -16.73
N LEU A 616 18.39 -12.21 -17.31
CA LEU A 616 17.15 -11.50 -17.69
C LEU A 616 16.23 -12.25 -18.65
N THR A 617 16.77 -13.19 -19.44
CA THR A 617 15.99 -13.98 -20.40
C THR A 617 15.00 -14.95 -19.76
N GLU A 618 15.31 -15.40 -18.54
CA GLU A 618 14.51 -16.37 -17.77
C GLU A 618 13.91 -15.73 -16.51
N ASN A 619 14.22 -14.45 -16.26
CA ASN A 619 13.72 -13.74 -15.09
C ASN A 619 12.31 -13.21 -15.35
N GLN A 620 11.36 -13.55 -14.48
CA GLN A 620 10.03 -12.93 -14.47
C GLN A 620 10.13 -11.41 -14.30
N ASP A 621 11.12 -10.94 -13.53
CA ASP A 621 11.53 -9.54 -13.49
C ASP A 621 12.62 -9.29 -14.55
N ASN A 622 12.21 -9.19 -15.82
CA ASN A 622 13.11 -9.08 -16.98
C ASN A 622 13.93 -7.77 -17.04
N LYS A 623 13.87 -6.94 -15.99
CA LYS A 623 14.49 -5.61 -15.93
C LYS A 623 15.68 -5.54 -14.99
N ASN A 624 15.73 -6.42 -13.98
CA ASN A 624 16.76 -6.34 -12.95
C ASN A 624 17.33 -7.71 -12.61
N VAL A 625 18.62 -7.90 -12.91
CA VAL A 625 19.33 -9.15 -12.60
C VAL A 625 19.40 -9.43 -11.09
N GLN A 626 19.26 -8.42 -10.23
CA GLN A 626 19.33 -8.57 -8.77
C GLN A 626 17.97 -8.92 -8.13
N SER A 627 16.89 -8.98 -8.90
CA SER A 627 15.52 -9.24 -8.44
C SER A 627 14.99 -10.47 -9.16
N PHE A 628 14.76 -11.58 -8.47
CA PHE A 628 14.31 -12.81 -9.14
C PHE A 628 13.53 -13.73 -8.21
N TYR A 629 12.78 -14.64 -8.81
CA TYR A 629 12.08 -15.72 -8.11
C TYR A 629 13.00 -16.95 -8.10
N ALA A 630 13.53 -17.30 -6.93
CA ALA A 630 14.33 -18.50 -6.71
C ALA A 630 13.40 -19.70 -6.52
N LYS A 631 13.48 -20.69 -7.42
CA LYS A 631 12.54 -21.82 -7.49
C LYS A 631 13.17 -23.17 -7.17
N SER A 632 14.47 -23.20 -6.89
CA SER A 632 15.19 -24.44 -6.61
C SER A 632 15.21 -24.70 -5.10
N PHE A 633 14.38 -25.65 -4.67
CA PHE A 633 14.24 -26.07 -3.27
C PHE A 633 14.80 -27.50 -3.11
N PRO A 634 16.01 -27.68 -2.55
CA PRO A 634 16.54 -29.01 -2.29
C PRO A 634 15.68 -29.76 -1.28
N LYS A 635 15.58 -31.09 -1.40
CA LYS A 635 14.82 -31.91 -0.45
C LYS A 635 15.34 -31.71 0.98
N SER A 636 14.47 -31.29 1.88
CA SER A 636 14.74 -31.10 3.30
C SER A 636 14.00 -32.13 4.16
N THR A 637 14.51 -32.41 5.35
CA THR A 637 13.77 -33.17 6.38
C THR A 637 12.99 -32.27 7.34
N LEU A 638 13.17 -30.95 7.24
CA LEU A 638 12.58 -29.97 8.14
C LEU A 638 11.16 -29.54 7.74
N GLY A 639 10.71 -29.90 6.53
CA GLY A 639 9.39 -29.53 5.98
C GLY A 639 9.18 -28.04 5.67
N ILE A 640 10.19 -27.21 5.91
CA ILE A 640 10.11 -25.75 5.74
C ILE A 640 9.88 -25.39 4.27
N ASN A 641 10.56 -26.07 3.35
CA ASN A 641 10.53 -25.77 1.92
C ASN A 641 9.61 -26.70 1.10
N ASP A 642 8.78 -27.51 1.76
CA ASP A 642 7.85 -28.42 1.10
C ASP A 642 6.78 -27.64 0.31
N ASP A 643 6.59 -28.04 -0.95
CA ASP A 643 5.64 -27.51 -1.94
C ASP A 643 5.79 -26.00 -2.25
N MET A 644 6.90 -25.38 -1.86
CA MET A 644 7.15 -23.96 -2.12
C MET A 644 7.26 -23.70 -3.63
N TYR A 645 6.50 -22.72 -4.12
CA TYR A 645 6.57 -22.27 -5.50
C TYR A 645 7.86 -21.49 -5.80
N ALA A 646 8.14 -20.45 -5.01
CA ALA A 646 9.31 -19.59 -5.19
C ALA A 646 9.55 -18.69 -3.98
N LEU A 647 10.81 -18.31 -3.72
CA LEU A 647 11.11 -17.12 -2.91
C LEU A 647 11.55 -15.98 -3.82
N ARG A 648 10.91 -14.81 -3.68
CA ARG A 648 11.38 -13.57 -4.30
C ARG A 648 12.62 -13.09 -3.55
N ILE A 649 13.72 -12.94 -4.28
CA ILE A 649 15.02 -12.48 -3.77
C ILE A 649 15.38 -11.18 -4.46
N TYR A 650 15.59 -10.13 -3.66
CA TYR A 650 16.14 -8.87 -4.11
C TYR A 650 17.50 -8.62 -3.45
N ARG A 651 18.58 -8.53 -4.23
CA ARG A 651 19.95 -8.27 -3.74
C ARG A 651 20.40 -9.28 -2.66
N GLY A 652 20.30 -10.57 -2.98
CA GLY A 652 20.75 -11.64 -2.10
C GLY A 652 22.25 -11.91 -2.19
N ALA A 653 22.87 -12.23 -1.07
CA ALA A 653 24.20 -12.86 -1.02
C ALA A 653 24.05 -14.39 -1.01
N SER A 654 25.08 -15.12 -1.43
CA SER A 654 25.13 -16.58 -1.23
C SER A 654 25.74 -16.96 0.13
N LEU A 655 25.64 -18.24 0.46
CA LEU A 655 26.24 -18.83 1.66
C LEU A 655 27.43 -19.70 1.29
N ILE A 656 28.50 -19.70 2.09
CA ILE A 656 29.72 -20.50 1.91
C ILE A 656 30.06 -21.28 3.20
N SER A 657 30.98 -22.22 3.10
CA SER A 657 31.44 -23.00 4.25
C SER A 657 32.37 -22.19 5.16
N SER A 658 32.58 -22.66 6.39
CA SER A 658 33.55 -22.09 7.34
C SER A 658 35.01 -22.10 6.85
N GLN A 659 35.30 -22.82 5.76
CA GLN A 659 36.61 -22.82 5.09
C GLN A 659 36.67 -21.87 3.88
N GLY A 660 35.63 -21.07 3.65
CA GLY A 660 35.56 -20.16 2.49
C GLY A 660 35.39 -20.89 1.16
N GLN A 661 34.71 -22.04 1.16
CA GLN A 661 34.45 -22.87 -0.03
C GLN A 661 32.95 -23.07 -0.22
N ALA A 662 32.55 -23.76 -1.30
CA ALA A 662 31.15 -24.11 -1.52
C ALA A 662 30.52 -24.80 -0.30
N LEU A 663 29.41 -24.25 0.19
CA LEU A 663 28.60 -24.84 1.25
C LEU A 663 27.85 -26.05 0.70
N LYS A 664 27.80 -27.12 1.49
CA LYS A 664 27.09 -28.36 1.16
C LYS A 664 26.28 -28.80 2.36
N ALA A 665 25.13 -29.42 2.10
CA ALA A 665 24.39 -30.12 3.14
C ALA A 665 25.27 -31.18 3.82
N ASP A 666 25.14 -31.32 5.13
CA ASP A 666 25.94 -32.22 5.96
C ASP A 666 25.07 -32.75 7.11
N SER A 667 24.61 -34.00 6.96
CA SER A 667 23.74 -34.65 7.94
C SER A 667 24.42 -34.87 9.29
N ASP A 668 25.74 -35.10 9.31
CA ASP A 668 26.48 -35.31 10.56
C ASP A 668 26.52 -34.03 11.40
N LYS A 669 26.33 -32.88 10.75
CA LYS A 669 26.27 -31.55 11.37
C LYS A 669 24.87 -30.96 11.40
N ASN A 670 23.86 -31.75 11.03
CA ASN A 670 22.46 -31.31 10.91
C ASN A 670 22.34 -30.01 10.10
N LEU A 671 23.07 -29.92 8.98
CA LEU A 671 23.09 -28.78 8.10
C LEU A 671 22.33 -29.11 6.81
N GLU A 672 21.27 -28.37 6.54
CA GLU A 672 20.42 -28.54 5.36
C GLU A 672 20.38 -27.25 4.53
N ILE A 673 20.40 -27.39 3.21
CA ILE A 673 20.19 -26.26 2.28
C ILE A 673 18.71 -26.23 1.92
N LEU A 674 18.06 -25.10 2.17
CA LEU A 674 16.61 -24.93 2.00
C LEU A 674 16.25 -24.26 0.67
N LEU A 675 17.13 -23.43 0.13
CA LEU A 675 16.93 -22.73 -1.14
C LEU A 675 18.27 -22.54 -1.84
N THR A 676 18.28 -22.74 -3.15
CA THR A 676 19.41 -22.40 -4.03
C THR A 676 18.98 -21.44 -5.15
N GLY A 677 19.96 -20.93 -5.90
CA GLY A 677 19.70 -20.20 -7.14
C GLY A 677 18.98 -21.06 -8.19
N ASN A 678 18.46 -20.42 -9.23
CA ASN A 678 17.96 -21.13 -10.40
C ASN A 678 19.14 -21.63 -11.24
N LYS A 679 18.86 -22.49 -12.22
CA LYS A 679 19.87 -22.97 -13.19
C LYS A 679 20.68 -21.83 -13.81
N THR A 680 20.02 -20.72 -14.14
CA THR A 680 20.60 -19.55 -14.79
C THR A 680 21.09 -18.46 -13.84
N SER A 681 20.97 -18.67 -12.52
CA SER A 681 21.57 -17.77 -11.54
C SER A 681 23.11 -17.85 -11.58
N TYR A 682 23.77 -16.75 -11.25
CA TYR A 682 25.23 -16.66 -11.24
C TYR A 682 25.75 -15.70 -10.17
N SER A 683 27.02 -15.86 -9.79
CA SER A 683 27.73 -14.93 -8.91
C SER A 683 28.04 -13.65 -9.71
N GLY A 684 27.31 -12.57 -9.42
CA GLY A 684 27.38 -11.32 -10.18
C GLY A 684 28.50 -10.40 -9.71
N THR A 685 28.33 -9.84 -8.51
CA THR A 685 29.36 -9.00 -7.87
C THR A 685 30.08 -9.83 -6.83
N VAL A 686 31.36 -10.18 -7.03
CA VAL A 686 32.16 -10.95 -6.05
C VAL A 686 33.37 -10.11 -5.62
N ARG A 687 33.61 -10.00 -4.31
CA ARG A 687 34.81 -9.33 -3.78
C ARG A 687 36.01 -10.27 -3.71
N ASP A 688 37.21 -9.73 -3.48
CA ASP A 688 38.48 -10.47 -3.48
C ASP A 688 38.53 -11.65 -2.48
N ASP A 689 37.78 -11.54 -1.38
CA ASP A 689 37.64 -12.56 -0.32
C ASP A 689 36.35 -13.40 -0.45
N GLY A 690 35.58 -13.19 -1.52
CA GLY A 690 34.38 -13.96 -1.85
C GLY A 690 34.67 -15.24 -2.63
N TYR A 691 33.72 -16.15 -2.62
CA TYR A 691 33.74 -17.39 -3.40
C TYR A 691 32.83 -17.25 -4.63
N THR A 692 33.33 -17.57 -5.81
CA THR A 692 32.50 -17.65 -7.02
C THR A 692 31.95 -19.07 -7.17
N TYR A 693 30.62 -19.20 -7.19
CA TYR A 693 29.94 -20.49 -7.39
C TYR A 693 29.76 -20.84 -8.86
N ALA A 694 29.19 -19.90 -9.60
CA ALA A 694 28.77 -20.07 -10.99
C ALA A 694 29.06 -18.78 -11.75
N GLU A 695 29.76 -18.89 -12.87
CA GLU A 695 29.91 -17.79 -13.82
C GLU A 695 28.67 -17.71 -14.72
N LYS A 696 28.37 -16.52 -15.26
CA LYS A 696 27.14 -16.27 -16.03
C LYS A 696 26.86 -17.26 -17.17
N GLN A 697 27.90 -17.84 -17.77
CA GLN A 697 27.77 -18.75 -18.92
C GLN A 697 27.66 -20.23 -18.53
N GLU A 698 27.78 -20.59 -17.25
CA GLU A 698 27.88 -21.98 -16.82
C GLU A 698 26.52 -22.68 -16.63
N GLU A 699 25.43 -21.91 -16.43
CA GLU A 699 24.07 -22.44 -16.20
C GLU A 699 23.99 -23.55 -15.14
N ASN A 700 24.72 -23.38 -14.04
CA ASN A 700 24.80 -24.27 -12.88
C ASN A 700 24.45 -23.53 -11.57
N GLY A 701 23.63 -22.47 -11.64
CA GLY A 701 23.29 -21.62 -10.50
C GLY A 701 22.55 -22.32 -9.36
N GLU A 702 21.98 -23.50 -9.60
CA GLU A 702 21.42 -24.37 -8.56
C GLU A 702 22.44 -24.82 -7.51
N THR A 703 23.73 -24.62 -7.78
CA THR A 703 24.81 -24.85 -6.82
C THR A 703 24.98 -23.73 -5.79
N ILE A 704 24.34 -22.57 -5.99
CA ILE A 704 24.45 -21.37 -5.15
C ILE A 704 23.48 -21.47 -3.96
N PRO A 705 23.93 -21.69 -2.72
CA PRO A 705 23.03 -21.78 -1.57
C PRO A 705 22.62 -20.38 -1.12
N LEU A 706 21.30 -20.15 -1.01
CA LEU A 706 20.72 -18.86 -0.62
C LEU A 706 20.14 -18.89 0.80
N VAL A 707 19.60 -20.04 1.22
CA VAL A 707 19.08 -20.25 2.58
C VAL A 707 19.52 -21.62 3.09
N ALA A 708 20.00 -21.68 4.33
CA ALA A 708 20.39 -22.93 4.98
C ALA A 708 19.98 -22.93 6.45
N ALA A 709 19.71 -24.13 6.98
CA ALA A 709 19.42 -24.36 8.39
C ALA A 709 20.53 -25.20 9.02
N GLN A 710 20.81 -24.96 10.31
CA GLN A 710 21.72 -25.79 11.08
C GLN A 710 21.29 -25.90 12.55
N LYS A 711 21.41 -27.09 13.13
CA LYS A 711 21.27 -27.27 14.59
C LYS A 711 22.57 -26.91 15.31
N ILE A 712 22.50 -26.00 16.29
CA ILE A 712 23.65 -25.54 17.08
C ILE A 712 23.38 -25.79 18.57
N GLY A 713 24.14 -26.70 19.17
CA GLY A 713 23.90 -27.11 20.55
C GLY A 713 22.48 -27.67 20.71
N LYS A 714 21.64 -26.99 21.50
CA LYS A 714 20.22 -27.34 21.69
C LYS A 714 19.27 -26.54 20.79
N GLY A 715 19.72 -25.41 20.24
CA GLY A 715 18.91 -24.52 19.42
C GLY A 715 19.08 -24.78 17.93
N ASN A 716 18.35 -24.00 17.13
CA ASN A 716 18.36 -24.07 15.68
C ASN A 716 18.66 -22.68 15.11
N ILE A 717 19.37 -22.63 13.99
CA ILE A 717 19.58 -21.40 13.22
C ILE A 717 19.10 -21.58 11.79
N ILE A 718 18.55 -20.51 11.23
CA ILE A 718 18.33 -20.36 9.78
C ILE A 718 19.12 -19.15 9.34
N VAL A 719 19.99 -19.36 8.35
CA VAL A 719 20.84 -18.32 7.76
C VAL A 719 20.34 -18.03 6.36
N SER A 720 20.03 -16.78 6.07
CA SER A 720 19.40 -16.35 4.83
C SER A 720 20.19 -15.23 4.16
N GLY A 721 20.60 -15.44 2.91
CA GLY A 721 21.34 -14.47 2.11
C GLY A 721 20.60 -13.15 1.85
N ARG A 722 19.29 -13.14 2.12
CA ARG A 722 18.39 -11.99 2.04
C ARG A 722 17.37 -12.07 3.17
N TYR A 723 17.06 -10.96 3.83
CA TYR A 723 15.85 -10.85 4.67
C TYR A 723 14.59 -10.78 3.80
N ALA A 724 14.27 -11.85 3.08
CA ALA A 724 13.18 -11.90 2.08
C ALA A 724 11.78 -12.02 2.71
N TYR A 725 11.60 -11.38 3.86
CA TYR A 725 10.37 -11.25 4.64
C TYR A 725 10.09 -9.77 4.97
N SER A 726 10.62 -8.83 4.18
CA SER A 726 10.24 -7.42 4.30
C SER A 726 8.88 -7.16 3.66
N ASN A 727 8.26 -6.02 3.96
CA ASN A 727 7.04 -5.53 3.31
C ASN A 727 7.13 -5.47 1.77
N TYR A 728 8.33 -5.53 1.17
CA TYR A 728 8.50 -5.57 -0.29
C TYR A 728 8.45 -6.98 -0.88
N GLU A 729 8.72 -8.02 -0.09
CA GLU A 729 8.79 -9.41 -0.56
C GLU A 729 7.72 -10.31 0.04
N ILE A 730 7.08 -9.94 1.16
CA ILE A 730 5.93 -10.68 1.67
C ILE A 730 4.68 -10.34 0.85
N GLY A 731 3.85 -11.35 0.65
CA GLY A 731 2.69 -11.30 -0.22
C GLY A 731 2.27 -12.70 -0.63
N ASN A 732 1.27 -12.80 -1.50
CA ASN A 732 0.75 -14.06 -2.05
C ASN A 732 1.11 -14.28 -3.54
N ASP A 733 2.01 -13.47 -4.10
CA ASP A 733 2.59 -13.67 -5.44
C ASP A 733 3.74 -14.71 -5.43
N ALA A 734 4.29 -14.98 -4.25
CA ALA A 734 5.36 -15.94 -3.97
C ALA A 734 5.12 -16.68 -2.65
N SER A 735 6.03 -17.57 -2.27
CA SER A 735 5.95 -18.36 -1.05
C SER A 735 6.68 -17.74 0.15
N ASN A 736 7.17 -16.50 0.03
CA ASN A 736 7.98 -15.81 1.05
C ASN A 736 7.34 -15.84 2.44
N THR A 737 6.08 -15.41 2.54
CA THR A 737 5.37 -15.34 3.83
C THR A 737 5.23 -16.73 4.46
N ALA A 738 4.81 -17.73 3.68
CA ALA A 738 4.64 -19.10 4.15
C ALA A 738 5.97 -19.74 4.58
N PHE A 739 7.03 -19.55 3.78
CA PHE A 739 8.36 -20.07 4.08
C PHE A 739 8.92 -19.52 5.39
N TYR A 740 8.90 -18.20 5.59
CA TYR A 740 9.44 -17.60 6.81
C TYR A 740 8.53 -17.82 8.02
N LEU A 741 7.22 -18.01 7.85
CA LEU A 741 6.36 -18.50 8.93
C LEU A 741 6.78 -19.90 9.38
N ARG A 742 6.97 -20.85 8.45
CA ARG A 742 7.46 -22.21 8.76
C ARG A 742 8.87 -22.19 9.35
N ALA A 743 9.72 -21.27 8.90
CA ALA A 743 11.04 -21.05 9.49
C ALA A 743 10.93 -20.63 10.96
N ILE A 744 10.04 -19.69 11.30
CA ILE A 744 9.81 -19.27 12.69
C ILE A 744 9.18 -20.39 13.53
N GLN A 745 8.24 -21.16 12.98
CA GLN A 745 7.69 -22.36 13.63
C GLN A 745 8.79 -23.37 14.01
N TYR A 746 9.68 -23.68 13.07
CA TYR A 746 10.84 -24.53 13.31
C TYR A 746 11.80 -23.96 14.36
N LEU A 747 12.14 -22.67 14.26
CA LEU A 747 13.03 -21.99 15.21
C LEU A 747 12.45 -21.92 16.62
N ALA A 748 11.12 -21.78 16.73
CA ALA A 748 10.40 -21.73 17.99
C ALA A 748 10.07 -23.11 18.58
N ASP A 749 10.39 -24.21 17.87
CA ASP A 749 9.97 -25.57 18.21
C ASP A 749 8.45 -25.63 18.46
N LEU A 750 7.67 -25.12 17.50
CA LEU A 750 6.22 -25.02 17.55
C LEU A 750 5.61 -25.53 16.23
N ASP A 751 5.02 -26.71 16.28
CA ASP A 751 4.07 -27.17 15.26
C ASP A 751 2.65 -26.98 15.79
N ASN A 752 1.90 -26.06 15.20
CA ASN A 752 0.59 -25.62 15.69
C ASN A 752 -0.51 -25.64 14.63
N PHE A 753 -0.33 -26.40 13.55
CA PHE A 753 -1.42 -26.62 12.61
C PHE A 753 -2.47 -27.55 13.23
N THR A 754 -3.73 -27.11 13.18
CA THR A 754 -4.90 -27.83 13.65
C THR A 754 -5.40 -28.72 12.53
N SER A 755 -5.53 -30.02 12.79
CA SER A 755 -6.17 -30.95 11.83
C SER A 755 -7.64 -30.56 11.61
N VAL A 756 -8.20 -30.84 10.44
CA VAL A 756 -9.63 -30.61 10.17
C VAL A 756 -10.51 -31.40 11.13
N ALA A 757 -10.08 -32.61 11.52
CA ALA A 757 -10.76 -33.41 12.53
C ALA A 757 -10.83 -32.72 13.91
N ASP A 758 -9.80 -31.96 14.29
CA ASP A 758 -9.77 -31.22 15.55
C ASP A 758 -10.52 -29.89 15.48
N ILE A 759 -10.64 -29.28 14.30
CA ILE A 759 -11.46 -28.06 14.10
C ILE A 759 -12.92 -28.32 14.51
N ASN A 760 -13.45 -29.51 14.23
CA ASN A 760 -14.80 -29.90 14.64
C ASN A 760 -15.01 -29.93 16.17
N LYS A 761 -13.94 -29.95 16.96
CA LYS A 761 -13.96 -29.92 18.43
C LYS A 761 -13.83 -28.50 18.98
N GLN A 762 -13.47 -27.52 18.14
CA GLN A 762 -13.27 -26.12 18.52
C GLN A 762 -14.61 -25.38 18.65
N LYS A 763 -14.63 -24.36 19.51
CA LYS A 763 -15.81 -23.51 19.68
C LYS A 763 -15.92 -22.55 18.50
N VAL A 764 -17.15 -22.17 18.18
CA VAL A 764 -17.37 -21.06 17.25
C VAL A 764 -16.70 -19.81 17.82
N GLY A 765 -15.91 -19.13 16.99
CA GLY A 765 -15.09 -17.97 17.34
C GLY A 765 -13.63 -18.28 17.66
N ASP A 766 -13.25 -19.54 17.90
CA ASP A 766 -11.85 -19.91 18.11
C ASP A 766 -11.04 -19.65 16.83
N CYS A 767 -9.84 -19.09 16.97
CA CYS A 767 -8.90 -18.90 15.87
C CYS A 767 -8.01 -20.13 15.74
N VAL A 768 -7.89 -20.67 14.52
CA VAL A 768 -7.07 -21.85 14.21
C VAL A 768 -6.16 -21.57 13.03
N SER A 769 -5.00 -22.23 13.01
CA SER A 769 -4.13 -22.29 11.84
C SER A 769 -4.22 -23.70 11.25
N VAL A 770 -4.45 -23.83 9.94
CA VAL A 770 -4.54 -25.12 9.23
C VAL A 770 -3.70 -25.04 7.96
N THR A 771 -3.18 -26.16 7.50
CA THR A 771 -2.48 -26.29 6.22
C THR A 771 -3.12 -27.40 5.41
N GLY A 772 -3.22 -27.24 4.10
CA GLY A 772 -3.88 -28.23 3.24
C GLY A 772 -3.85 -27.85 1.77
N VAL A 773 -4.38 -28.74 0.94
CA VAL A 773 -4.47 -28.59 -0.51
C VAL A 773 -5.89 -28.19 -0.90
N ILE A 774 -6.03 -27.22 -1.80
CA ILE A 774 -7.31 -26.78 -2.33
C ILE A 774 -7.84 -27.87 -3.27
N THR A 775 -9.03 -28.39 -2.99
CA THR A 775 -9.66 -29.45 -3.79
C THR A 775 -10.77 -28.96 -4.70
N ALA A 776 -11.36 -27.81 -4.38
CA ALA A 776 -12.38 -27.16 -5.20
C ALA A 776 -12.49 -25.68 -4.82
N THR A 777 -12.84 -24.86 -5.81
CA THR A 777 -13.23 -23.46 -5.64
C THR A 777 -14.64 -23.27 -6.18
N ASP A 778 -15.46 -22.44 -5.51
CA ASP A 778 -16.80 -22.14 -6.03
C ASP A 778 -16.71 -21.09 -7.15
N VAL A 779 -16.89 -21.56 -8.39
CA VAL A 779 -16.80 -20.74 -9.60
C VAL A 779 -18.14 -20.07 -9.97
N GLU A 780 -19.26 -20.49 -9.36
CA GLU A 780 -20.62 -20.08 -9.79
C GLU A 780 -21.29 -19.04 -8.87
N THR A 781 -20.96 -18.99 -7.56
CA THR A 781 -21.78 -18.21 -6.59
C THR A 781 -21.20 -16.86 -6.12
N LYS A 782 -19.99 -16.47 -6.56
CA LYS A 782 -19.28 -15.24 -6.12
C LYS A 782 -19.05 -15.12 -4.60
N ALA A 783 -18.81 -16.23 -3.90
CA ALA A 783 -18.22 -16.17 -2.56
C ALA A 783 -16.75 -16.58 -2.64
N ASN A 784 -15.88 -15.87 -1.94
CA ASN A 784 -14.45 -16.17 -1.78
C ASN A 784 -14.25 -17.47 -0.96
N THR A 785 -14.78 -18.58 -1.46
CA THR A 785 -14.89 -19.87 -0.77
C THR A 785 -14.10 -20.94 -1.50
N PHE A 786 -13.34 -21.73 -0.73
CA PHE A 786 -12.61 -22.89 -1.24
C PHE A 786 -12.68 -24.04 -0.24
N TYR A 787 -12.46 -25.26 -0.75
CA TYR A 787 -12.42 -26.47 0.06
C TYR A 787 -10.97 -26.88 0.26
N LEU A 788 -10.58 -27.04 1.53
CA LEU A 788 -9.23 -27.39 1.94
C LEU A 788 -9.21 -28.83 2.43
N CYS A 789 -8.37 -29.67 1.82
CA CYS A 789 -8.06 -31.01 2.28
C CYS A 789 -6.76 -31.02 3.08
N ASP A 790 -6.80 -31.49 4.33
CA ASP A 790 -5.59 -31.68 5.12
C ASP A 790 -4.87 -33.00 4.78
N SER A 791 -3.77 -33.29 5.48
CA SER A 791 -2.97 -34.50 5.30
C SER A 791 -3.65 -35.80 5.75
N ASP A 792 -4.77 -35.70 6.48
CA ASP A 792 -5.58 -36.83 6.93
C ASP A 792 -6.78 -37.09 5.99
N ASN A 793 -6.75 -36.51 4.79
CA ASN A 793 -7.80 -36.58 3.77
C ASN A 793 -9.16 -36.05 4.27
N GLN A 794 -9.15 -35.09 5.21
CA GLN A 794 -10.36 -34.45 5.71
C GLN A 794 -10.55 -33.09 5.04
N ILE A 795 -11.79 -32.77 4.65
CA ILE A 795 -12.13 -31.54 3.91
C ILE A 795 -12.88 -30.57 4.82
N ILE A 796 -12.52 -29.29 4.76
CA ILE A 796 -13.27 -28.19 5.37
C ILE A 796 -13.49 -27.05 4.39
N ALA A 797 -14.66 -26.42 4.46
CA ALA A 797 -14.94 -25.19 3.73
C ALA A 797 -14.25 -24.00 4.41
N VAL A 798 -13.57 -23.18 3.60
CA VAL A 798 -12.95 -21.92 4.01
C VAL A 798 -13.64 -20.79 3.25
N VAL A 799 -14.25 -19.85 3.96
CA VAL A 799 -15.17 -18.84 3.45
C VAL A 799 -14.63 -17.44 3.73
N GLY A 800 -14.51 -16.61 2.69
CA GLY A 800 -14.08 -15.22 2.81
C GLY A 800 -15.24 -14.23 2.96
N GLU A 801 -15.07 -13.19 3.78
CA GLU A 801 -16.08 -12.14 3.98
C GLU A 801 -16.20 -11.15 2.80
N LYS A 802 -15.19 -11.06 1.92
CA LYS A 802 -15.16 -10.13 0.77
C LYS A 802 -15.77 -10.77 -0.48
N THR A 803 -16.33 -9.97 -1.39
CA THR A 803 -16.75 -10.39 -2.74
C THR A 803 -15.61 -10.20 -3.75
N GLY A 804 -15.23 -11.24 -4.50
CA GLY A 804 -14.15 -11.22 -5.50
C GLY A 804 -13.90 -12.61 -6.08
N VAL A 805 -12.96 -12.74 -7.03
CA VAL A 805 -12.47 -14.05 -7.51
C VAL A 805 -11.18 -14.37 -6.76
N LEU A 806 -11.10 -15.55 -6.15
CA LEU A 806 -9.86 -16.04 -5.54
C LEU A 806 -8.85 -16.41 -6.64
N PRO A 807 -7.60 -15.92 -6.59
CA PRO A 807 -6.56 -16.27 -7.55
C PRO A 807 -5.88 -17.60 -7.19
N LEU A 808 -6.67 -18.59 -6.74
CA LEU A 808 -6.16 -19.88 -6.28
C LEU A 808 -6.83 -21.00 -7.05
N ASP A 809 -6.01 -21.82 -7.70
CA ASP A 809 -6.44 -23.00 -8.42
C ASP A 809 -6.50 -24.24 -7.51
N GLU A 810 -7.21 -25.27 -7.96
CA GLU A 810 -7.15 -26.60 -7.36
C GLU A 810 -5.72 -27.17 -7.39
N GLY A 811 -5.36 -27.95 -6.36
CA GLY A 811 -4.04 -28.54 -6.21
C GLY A 811 -2.99 -27.60 -5.61
N ILE A 812 -3.35 -26.36 -5.26
CA ILE A 812 -2.48 -25.44 -4.53
C ILE A 812 -2.54 -25.72 -3.03
N ARG A 813 -1.39 -25.83 -2.38
CA ARG A 813 -1.26 -25.84 -0.93
C ARG A 813 -1.30 -24.42 -0.38
N VAL A 814 -2.00 -24.25 0.73
CA VAL A 814 -2.10 -22.99 1.48
C VAL A 814 -1.93 -23.23 2.98
N ILE A 815 -1.54 -22.17 3.69
CA ILE A 815 -1.65 -22.08 5.15
C ILE A 815 -2.75 -21.07 5.46
N VAL A 816 -3.75 -21.46 6.24
CA VAL A 816 -4.91 -20.64 6.59
C VAL A 816 -4.93 -20.34 8.08
N ASN A 817 -4.99 -19.07 8.47
CA ASN A 817 -5.31 -18.63 9.83
C ASN A 817 -6.71 -18.01 9.84
N ALA A 818 -7.68 -18.73 10.40
CA ALA A 818 -9.09 -18.37 10.28
C ALA A 818 -9.87 -18.69 11.55
N LYS A 819 -11.07 -18.12 11.64
CA LYS A 819 -12.00 -18.38 12.74
C LYS A 819 -12.89 -19.56 12.43
N VAL A 820 -13.13 -20.37 13.44
CA VAL A 820 -14.14 -21.42 13.36
C VAL A 820 -15.52 -20.78 13.41
N ALA A 821 -16.32 -20.99 12.37
CA ALA A 821 -17.72 -20.59 12.29
C ALA A 821 -18.62 -21.80 12.07
N GLU A 822 -19.93 -21.57 12.03
CA GLU A 822 -20.92 -22.59 11.74
C GLU A 822 -21.93 -22.03 10.74
N ILE A 823 -22.11 -22.72 9.61
CA ILE A 823 -23.07 -22.39 8.55
C ILE A 823 -23.92 -23.64 8.33
N ASP A 824 -25.24 -23.49 8.42
CA ASP A 824 -26.21 -24.60 8.27
C ASP A 824 -25.93 -25.85 9.15
N GLY A 825 -25.30 -25.63 10.31
CA GLY A 825 -24.94 -26.68 11.26
C GLY A 825 -23.60 -27.38 10.97
N GLU A 826 -22.88 -26.96 9.93
CA GLU A 826 -21.55 -27.45 9.59
C GLU A 826 -20.46 -26.45 10.00
N LYS A 827 -19.33 -26.97 10.51
CA LYS A 827 -18.18 -26.16 10.87
C LYS A 827 -17.44 -25.72 9.62
N VAL A 828 -17.17 -24.42 9.54
CA VAL A 828 -16.40 -23.82 8.45
C VAL A 828 -15.31 -22.91 9.03
N LEU A 829 -14.35 -22.53 8.21
CA LEU A 829 -13.38 -21.49 8.55
C LEU A 829 -13.75 -20.19 7.86
N VAL A 830 -13.70 -19.08 8.60
CA VAL A 830 -13.96 -17.74 8.06
C VAL A 830 -12.72 -16.87 8.16
N TYR A 831 -12.36 -16.23 7.06
CA TYR A 831 -11.25 -15.26 6.98
C TYR A 831 -11.74 -13.93 6.42
N GLN A 832 -11.02 -12.87 6.76
CA GLN A 832 -11.36 -11.49 6.41
C GLN A 832 -10.43 -10.94 5.31
N SER A 833 -9.17 -11.35 5.32
CA SER A 833 -8.15 -10.90 4.34
C SER A 833 -7.39 -12.08 3.76
N TYR A 834 -7.45 -12.25 2.44
CA TYR A 834 -6.66 -13.24 1.71
C TYR A 834 -5.14 -13.05 1.95
N GLU A 835 -4.67 -11.80 1.88
CA GLU A 835 -3.23 -11.47 1.91
C GLU A 835 -2.52 -11.93 3.18
N HIS A 836 -3.20 -11.89 4.34
CA HIS A 836 -2.57 -12.20 5.63
C HIS A 836 -3.05 -13.53 6.24
N GLN A 837 -4.25 -13.98 5.89
CA GLN A 837 -4.87 -15.16 6.50
C GLN A 837 -4.86 -16.40 5.61
N VAL A 838 -4.66 -16.26 4.30
CA VAL A 838 -4.57 -17.40 3.37
C VAL A 838 -3.24 -17.27 2.63
N LEU A 839 -2.20 -17.87 3.22
CA LEU A 839 -0.84 -17.76 2.71
C LEU A 839 -0.61 -18.78 1.59
N TYR A 840 -0.21 -18.28 0.43
CA TYR A 840 0.17 -19.11 -0.71
C TYR A 840 1.47 -19.89 -0.42
N VAL A 841 1.44 -21.21 -0.63
CA VAL A 841 2.63 -22.08 -0.51
C VAL A 841 3.14 -22.45 -1.90
N GLY A 842 2.32 -23.14 -2.68
CA GLY A 842 2.65 -23.59 -4.03
C GLY A 842 1.90 -24.86 -4.40
N LYS A 843 2.20 -25.48 -5.55
CA LYS A 843 1.50 -26.68 -6.01
C LYS A 843 1.89 -27.89 -5.17
N ALA A 844 0.90 -28.63 -4.69
CA ALA A 844 1.13 -29.85 -3.92
C ALA A 844 1.87 -30.91 -4.75
N SER A 845 2.80 -31.62 -4.12
CA SER A 845 3.52 -32.73 -4.75
C SER A 845 2.57 -33.88 -5.16
N ALA A 846 2.85 -34.52 -6.31
CA ALA A 846 1.98 -35.53 -6.93
C ALA A 846 1.70 -36.78 -6.07
N ALA A 847 2.44 -36.99 -4.98
CA ALA A 847 2.24 -38.13 -4.08
C ALA A 847 0.94 -38.02 -3.25
N GLU A 848 0.39 -36.83 -3.06
CA GLU A 848 -0.87 -36.61 -2.31
C GLU A 848 -2.11 -36.61 -3.22
N THR A 849 -1.96 -36.49 -4.54
CA THR A 849 -3.09 -36.41 -5.48
C THR A 849 -3.57 -37.76 -6.01
N ASP A 850 -2.76 -38.82 -5.90
CA ASP A 850 -3.06 -40.15 -6.44
C ASP A 850 -4.08 -40.97 -5.62
N GLU A 851 -4.44 -40.54 -4.40
CA GLU A 851 -5.50 -41.19 -3.61
C GLU A 851 -6.91 -40.72 -3.94
N ASN A 852 -7.07 -39.58 -4.64
CA ASN A 852 -8.38 -39.01 -4.97
C ASN A 852 -9.04 -39.59 -6.23
N GLU A 853 -8.35 -40.44 -7.02
CA GLU A 853 -8.93 -41.10 -8.22
C GLU A 853 -9.36 -42.56 -7.98
N LYS A 854 -9.19 -43.13 -6.78
CA LYS A 854 -9.62 -44.52 -6.49
C LYS A 854 -10.82 -44.56 -5.58
N GLY A 855 -11.95 -44.07 -6.08
CA GLY A 855 -13.15 -43.93 -5.27
C GLY A 855 -14.50 -44.14 -5.97
N ASP A 856 -14.59 -44.64 -7.21
CA ASP A 856 -15.85 -45.26 -7.68
C ASP A 856 -15.67 -45.99 -9.03
N THR A 857 -15.57 -47.31 -9.01
CA THR A 857 -15.99 -48.13 -10.17
C THR A 857 -16.60 -49.42 -9.65
N ASP A 858 -17.92 -49.39 -9.48
CA ASP A 858 -18.72 -50.60 -9.44
C ASP A 858 -18.68 -51.28 -10.83
N ASP A 859 -18.45 -52.58 -10.77
CA ASP A 859 -18.31 -53.54 -11.86
C ASP A 859 -19.66 -53.73 -12.59
N ASP A 860 -19.72 -53.51 -13.91
CA ASP A 860 -20.38 -54.48 -14.79
C ASP A 860 -20.17 -54.21 -16.30
N THR A 861 -19.93 -55.30 -17.02
CA THR A 861 -19.99 -55.51 -18.49
C THR A 861 -18.72 -55.40 -19.36
N LYS A 862 -18.03 -56.55 -19.45
CA LYS A 862 -17.61 -57.28 -20.68
C LYS A 862 -16.94 -56.52 -21.85
N LEU A 863 -15.65 -56.82 -22.01
CA LEU A 863 -14.80 -57.06 -23.22
C LEU A 863 -15.52 -57.29 -24.59
N PRO A 864 -14.86 -57.07 -25.77
CA PRO A 864 -13.40 -57.19 -25.99
C PRO A 864 -12.69 -56.19 -26.94
N GLU A 865 -11.36 -56.26 -26.83
CA GLU A 865 -10.24 -55.94 -27.74
C GLU A 865 -10.55 -55.67 -29.23
N GLU A 866 -9.90 -54.65 -29.81
CA GLU A 866 -9.20 -54.77 -31.09
C GLU A 866 -8.11 -53.70 -31.27
N GLU A 867 -7.03 -54.12 -31.93
CA GLU A 867 -5.74 -53.45 -32.14
C GLU A 867 -5.76 -52.31 -33.17
N ASN A 868 -4.64 -51.57 -33.16
CA ASN A 868 -3.93 -50.95 -34.29
C ASN A 868 -4.24 -49.51 -34.74
N ASN A 869 -3.29 -48.64 -34.37
CA ASN A 869 -2.27 -48.02 -35.24
C ASN A 869 -2.63 -46.87 -36.21
N GLN A 870 -1.75 -45.86 -36.14
CA GLN A 870 -1.30 -44.88 -37.15
C GLN A 870 -2.05 -43.55 -37.35
N ASP A 871 -1.31 -42.49 -37.02
CA ASP A 871 -1.01 -41.28 -37.80
C ASP A 871 -1.99 -40.85 -38.90
N ILE A 872 -2.39 -39.57 -38.87
CA ILE A 872 -2.05 -38.57 -39.92
C ILE A 872 -2.50 -37.17 -39.49
N GLN A 873 -1.60 -36.21 -39.67
CA GLN A 873 -1.79 -34.77 -39.56
C GLN A 873 -2.66 -34.16 -40.68
N GLN A 874 -3.07 -32.90 -40.43
CA GLN A 874 -3.43 -31.82 -41.37
C GLN A 874 -4.92 -31.59 -41.69
N ASN A 875 -5.52 -30.66 -40.90
CA ASN A 875 -6.19 -29.39 -41.26
C ASN A 875 -6.79 -29.19 -42.67
N PRO A 876 -7.65 -28.17 -42.90
CA PRO A 876 -8.64 -27.46 -42.05
C PRO A 876 -10.00 -27.27 -42.79
N SER A 877 -11.00 -26.62 -42.17
CA SER A 877 -12.02 -25.72 -42.76
C SER A 877 -13.32 -25.78 -41.94
N THR A 878 -13.70 -24.65 -41.32
CA THR A 878 -14.71 -23.65 -41.75
C THR A 878 -16.08 -23.90 -41.14
N ASP A 879 -16.56 -22.86 -40.46
CA ASP A 879 -17.93 -22.37 -40.40
C ASP A 879 -19.08 -23.38 -40.29
N GLU A 880 -19.85 -23.28 -39.21
CA GLU A 880 -21.17 -22.62 -39.24
C GLU A 880 -21.89 -22.80 -37.89
N ASN A 881 -22.29 -21.66 -37.32
CA ASN A 881 -23.38 -21.54 -36.34
C ASN A 881 -24.68 -22.07 -37.00
N PRO A 882 -25.66 -22.66 -36.29
CA PRO A 882 -26.70 -21.79 -35.74
C PRO A 882 -27.44 -22.30 -34.48
N GLN A 883 -27.79 -21.33 -33.64
CA GLN A 883 -29.13 -21.07 -33.10
C GLN A 883 -29.85 -22.05 -32.15
N THR A 884 -30.16 -21.45 -30.99
CA THR A 884 -31.48 -21.35 -30.33
C THR A 884 -32.05 -22.55 -29.57
N GLY A 885 -32.42 -22.28 -28.31
CA GLY A 885 -33.32 -23.12 -27.53
C GLY A 885 -33.59 -22.55 -26.14
N MET A 886 -34.29 -21.41 -26.06
CA MET A 886 -34.90 -20.96 -24.81
C MET A 886 -35.92 -21.99 -24.31
N GLY A 887 -35.84 -22.33 -23.02
CA GLY A 887 -36.84 -23.08 -22.28
C GLY A 887 -36.92 -22.58 -20.84
N ASN A 888 -37.92 -21.72 -20.58
CA ASN A 888 -38.33 -21.22 -19.27
C ASN A 888 -38.52 -22.36 -18.24
N SER A 889 -38.23 -22.09 -16.96
CA SER A 889 -39.29 -21.83 -15.96
C SER A 889 -38.71 -21.46 -14.60
N SER A 890 -39.02 -20.24 -14.21
CA SER A 890 -38.89 -19.67 -12.86
C SER A 890 -39.74 -20.43 -11.84
N MET A 891 -39.13 -20.89 -10.74
CA MET A 891 -39.76 -20.93 -9.42
C MET A 891 -38.68 -21.24 -8.38
N MET A 892 -38.70 -20.48 -7.27
CA MET A 892 -37.72 -20.44 -6.16
C MET A 892 -36.55 -19.47 -6.35
N LEU A 893 -36.77 -18.18 -6.05
CA LEU A 893 -35.76 -17.32 -5.43
C LEU A 893 -36.44 -16.12 -4.77
N PHE A 894 -36.88 -16.31 -3.52
CA PHE A 894 -37.23 -15.24 -2.59
C PHE A 894 -37.04 -15.84 -1.19
N LEU A 895 -35.84 -15.69 -0.63
CA LEU A 895 -35.53 -15.58 0.81
C LEU A 895 -34.01 -15.61 0.95
N GLY A 896 -33.40 -14.53 1.45
CA GLY A 896 -31.97 -14.51 1.70
C GLY A 896 -31.35 -13.16 2.03
N ILE A 897 -32.10 -12.15 2.47
CA ILE A 897 -31.54 -10.92 3.07
C ILE A 897 -32.51 -10.42 4.15
N ALA A 898 -32.23 -10.76 5.41
CA ALA A 898 -32.60 -10.00 6.61
C ALA A 898 -32.24 -10.81 7.86
N LEU A 899 -31.03 -10.66 8.40
CA LEU A 899 -30.80 -10.83 9.84
C LEU A 899 -29.51 -10.08 10.23
N ILE A 900 -29.53 -9.50 11.43
CA ILE A 900 -28.48 -8.68 12.08
C ILE A 900 -28.54 -7.18 11.73
N LEU A 901 -29.57 -6.52 12.25
CA LEU A 901 -29.48 -5.19 12.87
C LEU A 901 -30.82 -4.93 13.59
N THR A 902 -30.91 -5.25 14.88
CA THR A 902 -31.64 -4.50 15.92
C THR A 902 -31.79 -5.35 17.19
N THR A 903 -30.88 -5.18 18.15
CA THR A 903 -31.18 -5.45 19.56
C THR A 903 -30.76 -4.24 20.38
N SER A 904 -31.65 -3.25 20.47
CA SER A 904 -31.70 -2.27 21.56
C SER A 904 -33.03 -1.50 21.46
N LEU A 905 -33.69 -1.31 22.60
CA LEU A 905 -34.94 -0.56 22.84
C LEU A 905 -36.26 -1.34 22.66
N TRP A 906 -36.72 -2.05 23.72
CA TRP A 906 -37.94 -1.64 24.43
C TRP A 906 -38.18 -2.47 25.72
N THR A 907 -37.79 -1.90 26.86
CA THR A 907 -38.43 -2.19 28.15
C THR A 907 -39.34 -1.00 28.44
N ILE A 908 -40.67 -1.21 28.54
CA ILE A 908 -41.63 -0.57 29.47
C ILE A 908 -43.09 -0.73 28.97
N ARG A 909 -43.93 -1.29 29.86
CA ARG A 909 -45.41 -1.22 29.95
C ARG A 909 -46.25 -1.94 28.89
N LYS A 910 -46.89 -3.03 29.32
CA LYS A 910 -48.27 -2.96 29.84
C LYS A 910 -48.70 -4.23 30.57
N ASN A 911 -49.00 -4.04 31.85
CA ASN A 911 -49.77 -4.93 32.69
C ASN A 911 -51.27 -4.69 32.45
N LYS A 912 -52.05 -5.77 32.36
CA LYS A 912 -53.46 -5.99 32.76
C LYS A 912 -54.44 -6.44 31.67
N LYS A 913 -54.94 -7.66 31.93
CA LYS A 913 -56.33 -8.16 31.85
C LYS A 913 -56.88 -8.32 30.42
N THR A 914 -57.57 -9.41 30.06
CA THR A 914 -58.63 -10.13 30.79
C THR A 914 -58.90 -11.47 30.10
N THR A 915 -59.22 -12.52 30.89
CA THR A 915 -60.20 -13.61 30.65
C THR A 915 -60.54 -13.98 29.20
N LYS A 916 -60.43 -15.24 28.77
CA LYS A 916 -61.11 -16.42 29.33
C LYS A 916 -60.47 -17.70 28.80
#